data_AF-A0A2T4B1H7-F1
#
_entry.id   AF-A0A2T4B1H7-F1
#
_cell.length_a   1.000
_cell.length_b   1.000
_cell.length_c   1.000
_cell.angle_alpha   90.00
_cell.angle_beta   90.00
_cell.angle_gamma   90.00
#
_symmetry.space_group_name_H-M   'P 1'
#
loop_
_entity.id
_entity.type
_entity.pdbx_description
1 polymer ?
#
loop_
_entity_poly.entity_id
_entity_poly.type
_entity_poly.pdbx_seq_one_letter_code
_entity_poly.pdbx_strand_id
1 'polypeptide(L)'
;MSPLQLGSILVQAVITCFLRCTIIAVHGLGSNVDWSWTWKDNGKCVNWLQDPDMLPAKVPKSRIIAYNYESKWDADAPKTRLQLCGEELVHSIHSLQKHDPNHPIVLVGHSLGGNVIVNGLLYANSEDTFKYLLKATVGLVFLGTPFRGTEWQPFLESLVKLKSFSGSHNGITRELGFDEPILLDKLHGFCRLLNKLSIPASCFSELYETDYGRRYGVRGAIKGMVVTEASACIPGVERHALQTDHLKINKYCSPTDRSFLTVSTTISEMYANAKDIIRRRQAHALEQKPEAEACLRDLFLTDPRDDRIALKRKKGDRAQGTCEWIIGTEEITAWLGSTQKARSEAQTNNILWLHGHPGTGKSTMAIFLTEELPKAFSETDGKTLAYFFCDSNFDKQRTAISIVRGLLLQLIQQHPQLLDYLMPRYRERGAKLFESFDALWEIFMIVAADQSTGQKYCIIDALDECDQTSQEVLLRQLQETFDGSRDMNIHILITSRPYSEIEEYLGQFPNTDLGTFPNAKQDIDVCIEEKLANLTRRKHYTQKVKDQISELLRNKAEGTFLWVGLACKELENVPSKDALKLLQDMPQGLHSLYQRLLNAALAQSSEPNILKRILSFIVVALRPLTVEELSTSCELHQDETDLETRLQFTREHVASCRLMIKIQDDQILLLHQSVKDFLTRTGSGCFINTLDANADMACRFGLYMHETHKRNSKCESQMSNFSRSSLGVETGGYGGSSQQLPT
;
A
#
# COMPACT_ATOMS: atom_id res chain seq x y z
N MET A 1 -3.58 -42.81 43.96
CA MET A 1 -2.57 -43.17 42.95
C MET A 1 -2.85 -42.35 41.71
N SER A 2 -1.88 -41.51 41.39
CA SER A 2 -1.82 -40.55 40.29
C SER A 2 -1.96 -41.22 38.92
N PRO A 3 -2.25 -40.41 37.89
CA PRO A 3 -1.20 -40.15 36.90
C PRO A 3 -0.78 -38.68 36.90
N LEU A 4 0.52 -38.46 37.03
CA LEU A 4 1.22 -37.20 36.82
C LEU A 4 1.41 -36.93 35.31
N GLN A 5 1.38 -35.64 34.96
CA GLN A 5 2.15 -34.91 33.94
C GLN A 5 2.81 -35.68 32.78
N LEU A 6 2.58 -35.21 31.54
CA LEU A 6 3.52 -35.06 30.41
C LEU A 6 2.68 -34.46 29.26
N GLY A 7 3.05 -33.38 28.57
CA GLY A 7 4.32 -33.20 27.89
C GLY A 7 4.16 -33.54 26.41
N SER A 8 3.51 -32.68 25.62
CA SER A 8 3.65 -32.63 24.14
C SER A 8 2.96 -31.40 23.54
N ILE A 9 3.62 -30.24 23.57
CA ILE A 9 3.35 -29.20 22.56
C ILE A 9 4.69 -28.88 21.91
N LEU A 10 5.07 -29.72 20.95
CA LEU A 10 6.03 -29.36 19.91
C LEU A 10 5.80 -30.20 18.65
N VAL A 11 4.63 -30.04 18.03
CA VAL A 11 4.46 -30.07 16.56
C VAL A 11 3.25 -29.19 16.20
N GLN A 12 3.42 -27.86 16.21
CA GLN A 12 2.50 -26.97 15.51
C GLN A 12 3.18 -25.69 14.98
N ALA A 13 4.46 -25.80 14.63
CA ALA A 13 5.21 -24.71 13.98
C ALA A 13 4.92 -24.58 12.47
N VAL A 14 4.07 -25.45 11.90
CA VAL A 14 3.76 -25.46 10.44
C VAL A 14 2.33 -24.97 10.13
N ILE A 15 1.47 -24.75 11.13
CA ILE A 15 0.04 -24.39 10.91
C ILE A 15 -0.30 -22.96 11.38
N THR A 16 0.66 -22.20 11.92
CA THR A 16 0.42 -20.82 12.38
C THR A 16 0.26 -19.82 11.23
N CYS A 17 0.76 -20.10 10.02
CA CYS A 17 0.78 -19.14 8.91
C CYS A 17 -0.57 -18.88 8.21
N PHE A 18 -1.67 -19.56 8.58
CA PHE A 18 -2.95 -19.48 7.85
C PHE A 18 -4.16 -19.05 8.69
N LEU A 19 -3.98 -18.71 9.97
CA LEU A 19 -5.08 -18.37 10.86
C LEU A 19 -5.46 -16.88 10.72
N ARG A 20 -6.75 -16.60 10.54
CA ARG A 20 -7.28 -15.23 10.36
C ARG A 20 -7.56 -14.50 11.67
N CYS A 21 -7.93 -15.21 12.73
CA CYS A 21 -8.32 -14.64 14.02
C CYS A 21 -8.34 -15.73 15.10
N THR A 22 -8.14 -15.34 16.36
CA THR A 22 -8.33 -16.19 17.54
C THR A 22 -9.58 -15.77 18.31
N ILE A 23 -10.48 -16.72 18.60
CA ILE A 23 -11.70 -16.53 19.37
C ILE A 23 -11.50 -17.18 20.73
N ILE A 24 -11.68 -16.43 21.81
CA ILE A 24 -11.45 -16.90 23.18
C ILE A 24 -12.75 -16.80 23.97
N ALA A 25 -13.31 -17.94 24.35
CA ALA A 25 -14.54 -18.06 25.11
C ALA A 25 -14.23 -18.23 26.61
N VAL A 26 -14.68 -17.29 27.44
CA VAL A 26 -14.45 -17.23 28.89
C VAL A 26 -15.74 -17.58 29.62
N HIS A 27 -15.73 -18.67 30.39
CA HIS A 27 -16.93 -19.17 31.07
C HIS A 27 -17.31 -18.35 32.32
N GLY A 28 -18.50 -18.62 32.87
CA GLY A 28 -19.02 -17.97 34.07
C GLY A 28 -18.64 -18.68 35.37
N LEU A 29 -19.21 -18.17 36.48
CA LEU A 29 -18.97 -18.64 37.84
C LEU A 29 -19.46 -20.08 38.10
N GLY A 30 -18.69 -20.86 38.85
CA GLY A 30 -19.05 -22.23 39.23
C GLY A 30 -19.21 -23.14 38.01
N SER A 31 -18.39 -22.89 36.98
CA SER A 31 -18.45 -23.52 35.67
C SER A 31 -17.06 -23.98 35.21
N ASN A 32 -16.99 -24.79 34.15
CA ASN A 32 -15.72 -25.13 33.51
C ASN A 32 -15.88 -25.30 31.99
N VAL A 33 -14.76 -25.41 31.27
CA VAL A 33 -14.78 -25.52 29.81
C VAL A 33 -15.47 -26.77 29.26
N ASP A 34 -15.54 -27.87 30.02
CA ASP A 34 -16.09 -29.15 29.56
C ASP A 34 -17.60 -29.10 29.28
N TRP A 35 -18.33 -28.28 30.04
CA TRP A 35 -19.80 -28.25 29.95
C TRP A 35 -20.41 -26.85 29.84
N SER A 36 -19.64 -25.78 30.02
CA SER A 36 -20.16 -24.40 29.89
C SER A 36 -20.80 -24.17 28.52
N TRP A 37 -20.15 -24.63 27.46
CA TRP A 37 -20.51 -24.37 26.07
C TRP A 37 -21.27 -25.52 25.42
N THR A 38 -21.74 -26.46 26.25
CA THR A 38 -22.29 -27.73 25.80
C THR A 38 -23.78 -27.79 26.12
N TRP A 39 -24.61 -27.87 25.08
CA TRP A 39 -26.02 -28.15 25.21
C TRP A 39 -26.25 -29.66 25.37
N LYS A 40 -27.13 -30.05 26.29
CA LYS A 40 -27.47 -31.45 26.58
C LYS A 40 -28.98 -31.63 26.72
N ASP A 41 -29.55 -32.55 25.96
CA ASP A 41 -30.93 -33.01 26.11
C ASP A 41 -31.08 -34.46 25.65
N ASN A 42 -31.76 -35.30 26.44
CA ASN A 42 -32.11 -36.69 26.09
C ASN A 42 -30.96 -37.52 25.44
N GLY A 43 -29.74 -37.38 25.95
CA GLY A 43 -28.55 -38.11 25.46
C GLY A 43 -27.81 -37.44 24.30
N LYS A 44 -28.37 -36.40 23.66
CA LYS A 44 -27.68 -35.57 22.66
C LYS A 44 -26.84 -34.50 23.37
N CYS A 45 -25.61 -34.32 22.90
CA CYS A 45 -24.62 -33.41 23.48
C CYS A 45 -23.95 -32.62 22.36
N VAL A 46 -24.07 -31.29 22.35
CA VAL A 46 -23.51 -30.42 21.30
C VAL A 46 -22.67 -29.33 21.94
N ASN A 47 -21.37 -29.30 21.62
CA ASN A 47 -20.47 -28.21 21.99
C ASN A 47 -20.27 -27.31 20.78
N TRP A 48 -20.92 -26.15 20.76
CA TRP A 48 -20.97 -25.27 19.60
C TRP A 48 -19.63 -24.59 19.26
N LEU A 49 -18.65 -24.62 20.17
CA LEU A 49 -17.29 -24.14 19.91
C LEU A 49 -16.42 -25.18 19.20
N GLN A 50 -16.79 -26.47 19.27
CA GLN A 50 -16.00 -27.59 18.74
C GLN A 50 -16.68 -28.29 17.56
N ASP A 51 -18.01 -28.32 17.52
CA ASP A 51 -18.79 -28.97 16.49
C ASP A 51 -18.52 -28.34 15.11
N PRO A 52 -18.05 -29.10 14.10
CA PRO A 52 -17.67 -28.57 12.79
C PRO A 52 -18.77 -27.78 12.07
N ASP A 53 -20.04 -28.12 12.31
CA ASP A 53 -21.19 -27.49 11.65
C ASP A 53 -21.69 -26.23 12.38
N MET A 54 -21.11 -25.91 13.53
CA MET A 54 -21.49 -24.77 14.39
C MET A 54 -20.55 -23.58 14.17
N LEU A 55 -19.91 -23.05 15.22
CA LEU A 55 -19.04 -21.87 15.10
C LEU A 55 -17.86 -22.11 14.14
N PRO A 56 -17.14 -23.25 14.17
CA PRO A 56 -16.07 -23.54 13.19
C PRO A 56 -16.45 -23.31 11.72
N ALA A 57 -17.68 -23.66 11.31
CA ALA A 57 -18.17 -23.40 9.95
C ALA A 57 -18.38 -21.91 9.64
N LYS A 58 -18.72 -21.09 10.64
CA LYS A 58 -18.96 -19.65 10.49
C LYS A 58 -17.67 -18.84 10.45
N VAL A 59 -16.62 -19.33 11.10
CA VAL A 59 -15.31 -18.66 11.21
C VAL A 59 -14.19 -19.58 10.75
N PRO A 60 -14.14 -19.94 9.45
CA PRO A 60 -13.14 -20.87 8.94
C PRO A 60 -11.72 -20.31 9.15
N LYS A 61 -10.71 -21.17 9.27
CA LYS A 61 -9.32 -20.73 9.52
C LYS A 61 -9.17 -19.83 10.77
N SER A 62 -9.98 -20.04 11.79
CA SER A 62 -9.83 -19.39 13.10
C SER A 62 -9.31 -20.37 14.15
N ARG A 63 -8.74 -19.84 15.23
CA ARG A 63 -8.39 -20.63 16.42
C ARG A 63 -9.44 -20.38 17.49
N ILE A 64 -10.22 -21.39 17.87
CA ILE A 64 -11.24 -21.27 18.91
C ILE A 64 -10.71 -21.88 20.21
N ILE A 65 -10.68 -21.08 21.28
CA ILE A 65 -10.14 -21.46 22.59
C ILE A 65 -11.22 -21.27 23.63
N ALA A 66 -11.49 -22.30 24.44
CA ALA A 66 -12.24 -22.14 25.68
C ALA A 66 -11.25 -21.91 26.82
N TYR A 67 -11.27 -20.72 27.43
CA TYR A 67 -10.39 -20.38 28.55
C TYR A 67 -10.97 -20.93 29.85
N ASN A 68 -10.17 -21.74 30.54
CA ASN A 68 -10.51 -22.29 31.85
C ASN A 68 -9.78 -21.50 32.93
N TYR A 69 -10.52 -20.98 33.90
CA TYR A 69 -9.97 -20.41 35.11
C TYR A 69 -10.66 -21.01 36.32
N GLU A 70 -9.99 -20.97 37.48
CA GLU A 70 -10.56 -21.54 38.69
C GLU A 70 -11.77 -20.70 39.13
N SER A 71 -12.95 -21.21 38.79
CA SER A 71 -14.25 -20.61 39.12
C SER A 71 -15.02 -21.44 40.15
N LYS A 72 -14.42 -22.52 40.68
CA LYS A 72 -14.97 -23.29 41.80
C LYS A 72 -14.96 -22.44 43.06
N TRP A 73 -16.02 -22.58 43.82
CA TRP A 73 -16.30 -21.81 45.03
C TRP A 73 -16.57 -22.73 46.24
N ASP A 74 -16.53 -24.06 46.06
CA ASP A 74 -16.60 -25.10 47.09
C ASP A 74 -15.20 -25.55 47.57
N ALA A 75 -15.13 -26.53 48.49
CA ALA A 75 -13.98 -26.85 49.37
C ALA A 75 -12.58 -26.68 48.71
N ASP A 76 -11.66 -26.02 49.44
CA ASP A 76 -10.34 -25.54 48.98
C ASP A 76 -10.36 -24.39 47.93
N ALA A 77 -11.40 -23.54 47.95
CA ALA A 77 -11.47 -22.36 47.09
C ALA A 77 -10.28 -21.37 47.31
N PRO A 78 -9.51 -21.04 46.27
CA PRO A 78 -8.37 -20.11 46.37
C PRO A 78 -8.83 -18.66 46.67
N LYS A 79 -7.93 -17.85 47.26
CA LYS A 79 -8.16 -16.43 47.58
C LYS A 79 -8.16 -15.57 46.30
N THR A 80 -9.15 -15.71 45.43
CA THR A 80 -9.20 -15.00 44.14
C THR A 80 -10.18 -13.82 44.14
N ARG A 81 -9.82 -12.75 43.42
CA ARG A 81 -10.64 -11.56 43.16
C ARG A 81 -10.89 -11.48 41.65
N LEU A 82 -11.99 -10.86 41.21
CA LEU A 82 -12.28 -10.68 39.78
C LEU A 82 -11.12 -10.02 39.01
N GLN A 83 -10.41 -9.11 39.68
CA GLN A 83 -9.22 -8.46 39.16
C GLN A 83 -8.11 -9.47 38.82
N LEU A 84 -7.76 -10.37 39.75
CA LEU A 84 -6.72 -11.38 39.56
C LEU A 84 -7.06 -12.35 38.41
N CYS A 85 -8.32 -12.77 38.29
CA CYS A 85 -8.76 -13.59 37.17
C CYS A 85 -8.59 -12.86 35.82
N GLY A 86 -8.82 -11.55 35.79
CA GLY A 86 -8.61 -10.71 34.61
C GLY A 86 -7.13 -10.58 34.25
N GLU A 87 -6.26 -10.39 35.25
CA GLU A 87 -4.80 -10.34 35.09
C GLU A 87 -4.27 -11.66 34.52
N GLU A 88 -4.67 -12.80 35.09
CA GLU A 88 -4.28 -14.13 34.60
C GLU A 88 -4.75 -14.40 33.15
N LEU A 89 -5.95 -13.95 32.79
CA LEU A 89 -6.45 -14.02 31.42
C LEU A 89 -5.51 -13.25 30.47
N VAL A 90 -5.14 -12.02 30.82
CA VAL A 90 -4.23 -11.20 30.00
C VAL A 90 -2.86 -11.85 29.86
N HIS A 91 -2.28 -12.38 30.94
CA HIS A 91 -1.00 -13.10 30.88
C HIS A 91 -1.06 -14.35 30.01
N SER A 92 -2.18 -15.07 30.04
CA SER A 92 -2.41 -16.25 29.21
C SER A 92 -2.52 -15.88 27.73
N ILE A 93 -3.29 -14.83 27.40
CA ILE A 93 -3.40 -14.31 26.03
C ILE A 93 -2.05 -13.81 25.54
N HIS A 94 -1.30 -13.07 26.36
CA HIS A 94 0.04 -12.59 26.03
C HIS A 94 0.97 -13.74 25.66
N SER A 95 0.96 -14.81 26.45
CA SER A 95 1.78 -16.00 26.19
C SER A 95 1.40 -16.70 24.88
N LEU A 96 0.11 -16.71 24.53
CA LEU A 96 -0.38 -17.25 23.25
C LEU A 96 -0.02 -16.39 22.04
N GLN A 97 0.15 -15.08 22.24
CA GLN A 97 0.40 -14.10 21.17
C GLN A 97 1.84 -13.60 21.08
N LYS A 98 2.77 -14.12 21.90
CA LYS A 98 4.13 -13.61 22.02
C LYS A 98 4.88 -13.44 20.69
N HIS A 99 4.56 -14.26 19.69
CA HIS A 99 5.19 -14.27 18.37
C HIS A 99 4.36 -13.60 17.26
N ASP A 100 3.14 -13.15 17.55
CA ASP A 100 2.24 -12.48 16.60
C ASP A 100 1.37 -11.44 17.33
N PRO A 101 1.94 -10.27 17.70
CA PRO A 101 1.27 -9.27 18.51
C PRO A 101 0.11 -8.56 17.80
N ASN A 102 0.01 -8.68 16.47
CA ASN A 102 -1.08 -8.08 15.69
C ASN A 102 -2.19 -9.10 15.35
N HIS A 103 -2.09 -10.34 15.86
CA HIS A 103 -3.08 -11.37 15.59
C HIS A 103 -4.46 -10.98 16.14
N PRO A 104 -5.50 -10.88 15.30
CA PRO A 104 -6.81 -10.42 15.76
C PRO A 104 -7.44 -11.34 16.81
N ILE A 105 -8.06 -10.75 17.84
CA ILE A 105 -8.73 -11.46 18.94
C ILE A 105 -10.21 -11.07 19.02
N VAL A 106 -11.09 -12.07 19.12
CA VAL A 106 -12.47 -11.89 19.57
C VAL A 106 -12.64 -12.56 20.94
N LEU A 107 -13.13 -11.83 21.94
CA LEU A 107 -13.40 -12.38 23.27
C LEU A 107 -14.90 -12.59 23.46
N VAL A 108 -15.28 -13.79 23.94
CA VAL A 108 -16.68 -14.15 24.21
C VAL A 108 -16.81 -14.45 25.71
N GLY A 109 -17.41 -13.55 26.47
CA GLY A 109 -17.63 -13.71 27.91
C GLY A 109 -19.03 -14.19 28.22
N HIS A 110 -19.16 -15.26 29.01
CA HIS A 110 -20.45 -15.67 29.58
C HIS A 110 -20.52 -15.32 31.06
N SER A 111 -21.58 -14.64 31.49
CA SER A 111 -21.84 -14.29 32.89
C SER A 111 -20.61 -13.64 33.55
N LEU A 112 -20.09 -14.20 34.65
CA LEU A 112 -18.89 -13.67 35.32
C LEU A 112 -17.66 -13.57 34.40
N GLY A 113 -17.55 -14.43 33.39
CA GLY A 113 -16.46 -14.39 32.42
C GLY A 113 -16.39 -13.07 31.63
N GLY A 114 -17.53 -12.40 31.41
CA GLY A 114 -17.53 -11.07 30.83
C GLY A 114 -16.89 -10.02 31.76
N ASN A 115 -17.13 -10.11 33.07
CA ASN A 115 -16.45 -9.25 34.04
C ASN A 115 -14.95 -9.56 34.14
N VAL A 116 -14.55 -10.83 33.99
CA VAL A 116 -13.13 -11.20 33.89
C VAL A 116 -12.47 -10.54 32.68
N ILE A 117 -13.12 -10.55 31.51
CA ILE A 117 -12.64 -9.84 30.31
C ILE A 117 -12.51 -8.34 30.57
N VAL A 118 -13.53 -7.70 31.18
CA VAL A 118 -13.49 -6.27 31.50
C VAL A 118 -12.31 -5.93 32.42
N ASN A 119 -12.11 -6.69 33.49
CA ASN A 119 -10.98 -6.48 34.40
C ASN A 119 -9.63 -6.68 33.69
N GLY A 120 -9.52 -7.71 32.85
CA GLY A 120 -8.33 -7.97 32.05
C GLY A 120 -8.01 -6.82 31.10
N LEU A 121 -8.99 -6.32 30.33
CA LEU A 121 -8.76 -5.22 29.40
C LEU A 121 -8.41 -3.90 30.11
N LEU A 122 -8.99 -3.64 31.29
CA LEU A 122 -8.60 -2.48 32.10
C LEU A 122 -7.16 -2.61 32.62
N TYR A 123 -6.77 -3.80 33.08
CA TYR A 123 -5.38 -4.10 33.48
C TYR A 123 -4.40 -3.96 32.31
N ALA A 124 -4.75 -4.49 31.14
CA ALA A 124 -3.93 -4.36 29.94
C ALA A 124 -3.78 -2.89 29.48
N ASN A 125 -4.71 -2.01 29.87
CA ASN A 125 -4.62 -0.57 29.59
C ASN A 125 -3.72 0.17 30.59
N SER A 126 -3.57 -0.32 31.83
CA SER A 126 -2.66 0.26 32.82
C SER A 126 -1.20 -0.17 32.61
N GLU A 127 -0.96 -1.33 31.99
CA GLU A 127 0.37 -1.91 31.80
C GLU A 127 0.88 -1.78 30.36
N ASP A 128 2.01 -1.09 30.16
CA ASP A 128 2.58 -0.87 28.81
C ASP A 128 2.86 -2.18 28.06
N THR A 129 3.29 -3.22 28.77
CA THR A 129 3.56 -4.56 28.24
C THR A 129 2.36 -5.18 27.52
N PHE A 130 1.13 -4.86 27.95
CA PHE A 130 -0.09 -5.51 27.47
C PHE A 130 -0.96 -4.62 26.59
N LYS A 131 -0.62 -3.33 26.41
CA LYS A 131 -1.40 -2.39 25.59
C LYS A 131 -1.62 -2.85 24.15
N TYR A 132 -0.72 -3.65 23.60
CA TYR A 132 -0.87 -4.19 22.24
C TYR A 132 -2.08 -5.14 22.13
N LEU A 133 -2.43 -5.88 23.20
CA LEU A 133 -3.59 -6.78 23.21
C LEU A 133 -4.91 -6.03 23.02
N LEU A 134 -4.98 -4.79 23.50
CA LEU A 134 -6.12 -3.92 23.28
C LEU A 134 -6.29 -3.56 21.80
N LYS A 135 -5.17 -3.33 21.10
CA LYS A 135 -5.16 -3.05 19.67
C LYS A 135 -5.54 -4.30 18.86
N ALA A 136 -5.05 -5.46 19.29
CA ALA A 136 -5.35 -6.76 18.69
C ALA A 136 -6.79 -7.24 18.94
N THR A 137 -7.49 -6.73 19.97
CA THR A 137 -8.88 -7.09 20.27
C THR A 137 -9.84 -6.42 19.29
N VAL A 138 -10.40 -7.18 18.35
CA VAL A 138 -11.25 -6.70 17.26
C VAL A 138 -12.75 -6.90 17.54
N GLY A 139 -13.12 -7.63 18.59
CA GLY A 139 -14.52 -7.85 18.92
C GLY A 139 -14.74 -8.40 20.32
N LEU A 140 -15.86 -8.01 20.94
CA LEU A 140 -16.27 -8.44 22.26
C LEU A 140 -17.74 -8.88 22.27
N VAL A 141 -18.00 -10.08 22.76
CA VAL A 141 -19.35 -10.64 22.85
C VAL A 141 -19.62 -10.99 24.31
N PHE A 142 -20.72 -10.47 24.86
CA PHE A 142 -21.09 -10.67 26.25
C PHE A 142 -22.45 -11.37 26.36
N LEU A 143 -22.46 -12.55 26.95
CA LEU A 143 -23.65 -13.39 27.14
C LEU A 143 -24.09 -13.33 28.61
N GLY A 144 -25.09 -12.51 28.92
CA GLY A 144 -25.64 -12.39 30.27
C GLY A 144 -24.63 -11.85 31.30
N THR A 145 -23.70 -10.99 30.91
CA THR A 145 -22.68 -10.48 31.83
C THR A 145 -23.30 -9.48 32.82
N PRO A 146 -23.23 -9.69 34.15
CA PRO A 146 -23.77 -8.74 35.12
C PRO A 146 -22.81 -7.56 35.30
N PHE A 147 -22.83 -6.58 34.39
CA PHE A 147 -21.95 -5.41 34.46
C PHE A 147 -22.26 -4.49 35.66
N ARG A 148 -23.53 -4.46 36.09
CA ARG A 148 -23.99 -3.70 37.27
C ARG A 148 -24.31 -4.61 38.46
N GLY A 149 -23.84 -5.85 38.43
CA GLY A 149 -24.20 -6.86 39.44
C GLY A 149 -25.59 -7.47 39.20
N THR A 150 -26.13 -8.16 40.20
CA THR A 150 -27.43 -8.84 40.11
C THR A 150 -28.36 -8.41 41.24
N GLU A 151 -29.61 -8.07 40.90
CA GLU A 151 -30.67 -7.73 41.86
C GLU A 151 -31.24 -8.97 42.56
N TRP A 152 -30.93 -10.16 42.05
CA TRP A 152 -31.60 -11.38 42.49
C TRP A 152 -31.02 -11.93 43.78
N GLN A 153 -31.62 -11.49 44.90
CA GLN A 153 -31.20 -11.86 46.26
C GLN A 153 -31.08 -13.37 46.48
N PRO A 154 -31.99 -14.26 46.00
CA PRO A 154 -31.80 -15.71 46.12
C PRO A 154 -30.54 -16.26 45.44
N PHE A 155 -30.05 -15.61 44.38
CA PHE A 155 -28.78 -15.98 43.75
C PHE A 155 -27.59 -15.47 44.53
N LEU A 156 -27.62 -14.23 45.02
CA LEU A 156 -26.61 -13.72 45.95
C LEU A 156 -26.57 -14.58 47.23
N GLU A 157 -27.72 -14.89 47.81
CA GLU A 157 -27.87 -15.79 48.94
C GLU A 157 -27.44 -17.21 48.62
N SER A 158 -27.64 -17.71 47.40
CA SER A 158 -27.11 -19.02 47.00
C SER A 158 -25.59 -18.97 47.02
N LEU A 159 -24.97 -17.95 46.41
CA LEU A 159 -23.51 -17.71 46.48
C LEU A 159 -23.00 -17.56 47.93
N VAL A 160 -23.85 -17.08 48.85
CA VAL A 160 -23.55 -16.90 50.27
C VAL A 160 -23.84 -18.12 51.14
N LYS A 161 -24.92 -18.88 50.92
CA LYS A 161 -25.31 -20.08 51.70
C LYS A 161 -24.36 -21.24 51.43
N LEU A 162 -23.80 -21.28 50.23
CA LEU A 162 -22.69 -22.14 49.86
C LEU A 162 -21.40 -21.90 50.71
N LYS A 163 -21.34 -20.83 51.52
CA LYS A 163 -20.29 -20.55 52.52
C LYS A 163 -20.38 -21.39 53.79
N SER A 164 -21.54 -22.00 54.09
CA SER A 164 -21.82 -22.55 55.43
C SER A 164 -21.28 -23.97 55.68
N PHE A 165 -20.68 -24.62 54.68
CA PHE A 165 -20.10 -25.96 54.82
C PHE A 165 -18.56 -26.01 54.85
N SER A 166 -17.86 -24.90 54.57
CA SER A 166 -16.39 -24.87 54.49
C SER A 166 -15.88 -23.42 54.45
N GLY A 167 -15.21 -22.94 55.50
CA GLY A 167 -14.88 -21.51 55.72
C GLY A 167 -14.04 -20.81 54.64
N SER A 168 -14.69 -20.22 53.63
CA SER A 168 -14.07 -19.44 52.54
C SER A 168 -14.30 -17.92 52.63
N HIS A 169 -13.46 -17.11 51.95
CA HIS A 169 -13.40 -15.64 51.98
C HIS A 169 -14.28 -14.93 50.92
N ASN A 170 -14.74 -13.72 51.25
CA ASN A 170 -15.86 -13.01 50.60
C ASN A 170 -15.56 -12.22 49.30
N GLY A 171 -14.39 -12.36 48.66
CA GLY A 171 -13.90 -11.44 47.62
C GLY A 171 -14.86 -11.19 46.45
N ILE A 172 -15.13 -12.21 45.63
CA ILE A 172 -15.98 -12.10 44.43
C ILE A 172 -17.46 -11.90 44.79
N THR A 173 -17.94 -12.48 45.90
CA THR A 173 -19.35 -12.37 46.32
C THR A 173 -19.76 -10.98 46.79
N ARG A 174 -18.83 -10.20 47.38
CA ARG A 174 -19.08 -8.82 47.80
C ARG A 174 -19.05 -7.86 46.61
N GLU A 175 -18.35 -8.22 45.54
CA GLU A 175 -18.22 -7.41 44.32
C GLU A 175 -19.40 -7.58 43.34
N LEU A 176 -20.34 -8.52 43.56
CA LEU A 176 -21.44 -8.83 42.63
C LEU A 176 -22.82 -8.28 43.05
N GLY A 177 -22.89 -7.53 44.17
CA GLY A 177 -24.10 -6.82 44.56
C GLY A 177 -24.57 -5.85 43.47
N PHE A 178 -25.88 -5.67 43.33
CA PHE A 178 -26.41 -4.74 42.33
C PHE A 178 -26.03 -3.30 42.65
N ASP A 179 -25.61 -2.55 41.62
CA ASP A 179 -25.15 -1.16 41.69
C ASP A 179 -24.01 -0.93 42.70
N GLU A 180 -23.15 -1.93 42.89
CA GLU A 180 -21.91 -1.77 43.65
C GLU A 180 -21.00 -0.72 42.98
N PRO A 181 -20.57 0.34 43.70
CA PRO A 181 -19.80 1.45 43.11
C PRO A 181 -18.55 0.98 42.36
N ILE A 182 -17.90 -0.08 42.84
CA ILE A 182 -16.68 -0.65 42.22
C ILE A 182 -16.96 -1.23 40.83
N LEU A 183 -18.09 -1.91 40.64
CA LEU A 183 -18.47 -2.44 39.32
C LEU A 183 -18.85 -1.30 38.37
N LEU A 184 -19.57 -0.29 38.86
CA LEU A 184 -19.97 0.85 38.07
C LEU A 184 -18.76 1.67 37.60
N ASP A 185 -17.77 1.90 38.48
CA ASP A 185 -16.52 2.57 38.12
C ASP A 185 -15.71 1.80 37.07
N LYS A 186 -15.64 0.47 37.21
CA LYS A 186 -15.00 -0.39 36.20
C LYS A 186 -15.75 -0.36 34.88
N LEU A 187 -17.08 -0.43 34.89
CA LEU A 187 -17.91 -0.30 33.70
C LEU A 187 -17.68 1.05 33.02
N HIS A 188 -17.66 2.16 33.77
CA HIS A 188 -17.35 3.49 33.22
C HIS A 188 -15.95 3.56 32.62
N GLY A 189 -14.94 3.01 33.30
CA GLY A 189 -13.58 2.89 32.77
C GLY A 189 -13.53 2.10 31.47
N PHE A 190 -14.28 1.02 31.41
CA PHE A 190 -14.37 0.15 30.24
C PHE A 190 -15.10 0.81 29.08
N CYS A 191 -16.21 1.54 29.31
CA CYS A 191 -16.89 2.31 28.28
C CYS A 191 -15.96 3.37 27.65
N ARG A 192 -15.15 4.07 28.48
CA ARG A 192 -14.13 5.00 27.96
C ARG A 192 -13.11 4.28 27.08
N LEU A 193 -12.70 3.08 27.47
CA LEU A 193 -11.77 2.26 26.70
C LEU A 193 -12.38 1.80 25.36
N LEU A 194 -13.62 1.31 25.37
CA LEU A 194 -14.37 0.91 24.17
C LEU A 194 -14.47 2.06 23.18
N ASN A 195 -14.83 3.26 23.66
CA ASN A 195 -14.95 4.45 22.82
C ASN A 195 -13.60 4.89 22.28
N LYS A 196 -12.56 4.95 23.14
CA LYS A 196 -11.20 5.36 22.74
C LYS A 196 -10.62 4.47 21.65
N LEU A 197 -10.85 3.16 21.74
CA LEU A 197 -10.30 2.18 20.82
C LEU A 197 -11.29 1.79 19.70
N SER A 198 -12.53 2.23 19.77
CA SER A 198 -13.61 1.80 18.86
C SER A 198 -13.65 0.27 18.76
N ILE A 199 -13.77 -0.42 19.90
CA ILE A 199 -13.91 -1.88 19.94
C ILE A 199 -15.37 -2.24 19.74
N PRO A 200 -15.71 -2.95 18.63
CA PRO A 200 -17.05 -3.50 18.46
C PRO A 200 -17.37 -4.42 19.63
N ALA A 201 -18.52 -4.18 20.25
CA ALA A 201 -19.03 -5.01 21.31
C ALA A 201 -20.52 -5.27 21.10
N SER A 202 -21.00 -6.44 21.50
CA SER A 202 -22.42 -6.77 21.51
C SER A 202 -22.80 -7.51 22.79
N CYS A 203 -23.91 -7.10 23.38
CA CYS A 203 -24.42 -7.61 24.65
C CYS A 203 -25.70 -8.44 24.42
N PHE A 204 -25.79 -9.59 25.08
CA PHE A 204 -26.92 -10.50 24.97
C PHE A 204 -27.57 -10.67 26.34
N SER A 205 -28.88 -10.43 26.43
CA SER A 205 -29.67 -10.58 27.64
C SER A 205 -30.58 -11.82 27.60
N GLU A 206 -30.89 -12.36 28.78
CA GLU A 206 -31.91 -13.40 28.95
C GLU A 206 -33.33 -12.80 28.97
N LEU A 207 -34.32 -13.58 28.51
CA LEU A 207 -35.74 -13.19 28.53
C LEU A 207 -36.58 -14.02 29.50
N TYR A 208 -36.08 -15.17 29.97
CA TYR A 208 -36.82 -16.06 30.86
C TYR A 208 -36.16 -16.15 32.23
N GLU A 209 -37.00 -16.21 33.26
CA GLU A 209 -36.53 -16.45 34.62
C GLU A 209 -35.80 -17.79 34.73
N THR A 210 -34.70 -17.78 35.45
CA THR A 210 -33.91 -18.98 35.73
C THR A 210 -34.47 -19.69 36.95
N ASP A 211 -34.82 -20.97 36.80
CA ASP A 211 -35.16 -21.86 37.92
C ASP A 211 -33.88 -22.52 38.47
N TYR A 212 -33.21 -21.83 39.39
CA TYR A 212 -31.94 -22.29 39.96
C TYR A 212 -32.15 -23.47 40.93
N GLY A 213 -33.37 -23.69 41.41
CA GLY A 213 -33.75 -24.87 42.19
C GLY A 213 -33.47 -26.18 41.46
N ARG A 214 -33.50 -26.18 40.11
CA ARG A 214 -33.09 -27.34 39.28
C ARG A 214 -31.67 -27.81 39.54
N ARG A 215 -30.75 -26.90 39.89
CA ARG A 215 -29.35 -27.24 40.17
C ARG A 215 -29.19 -28.07 41.46
N TYR A 216 -30.17 -27.94 42.36
CA TYR A 216 -30.22 -28.65 43.65
C TYR A 216 -31.33 -29.71 43.69
N GLY A 217 -31.93 -30.07 42.54
CA GLY A 217 -32.93 -31.13 42.45
C GLY A 217 -34.35 -30.73 42.88
N VAL A 218 -34.62 -29.46 43.19
CA VAL A 218 -35.93 -28.97 43.66
C VAL A 218 -36.54 -28.03 42.60
N ARG A 219 -37.39 -28.58 41.72
CA ARG A 219 -37.99 -27.81 40.61
C ARG A 219 -38.96 -26.74 41.12
N GLY A 220 -38.88 -25.53 40.55
CA GLY A 220 -39.85 -24.46 40.75
C GLY A 220 -39.72 -23.67 42.07
N ALA A 221 -38.74 -23.99 42.92
CA ALA A 221 -38.60 -23.37 44.24
C ALA A 221 -37.86 -22.03 44.24
N ILE A 222 -37.02 -21.76 43.23
CA ILE A 222 -36.13 -20.58 43.20
C ILE A 222 -36.09 -20.04 41.76
N LYS A 223 -37.09 -19.24 41.39
CA LYS A 223 -37.19 -18.57 40.08
C LYS A 223 -36.90 -17.08 40.19
N GLY A 224 -36.23 -16.55 39.19
CA GLY A 224 -36.06 -15.10 39.00
C GLY A 224 -35.09 -14.81 37.86
N MET A 225 -35.06 -13.54 37.44
CA MET A 225 -34.07 -13.06 36.48
C MET A 225 -32.71 -12.96 37.16
N VAL A 226 -31.72 -13.68 36.67
CA VAL A 226 -30.36 -13.67 37.27
C VAL A 226 -29.67 -12.37 36.91
N VAL A 227 -29.80 -11.93 35.66
CA VAL A 227 -29.22 -10.68 35.19
C VAL A 227 -30.29 -9.91 34.43
N THR A 228 -30.68 -8.76 34.98
CA THR A 228 -31.62 -7.85 34.30
C THR A 228 -30.99 -7.29 33.03
N GLU A 229 -31.80 -6.93 32.04
CA GLU A 229 -31.30 -6.33 30.78
C GLU A 229 -30.41 -5.10 31.07
N ALA A 230 -30.80 -4.28 32.06
CA ALA A 230 -30.05 -3.10 32.48
C ALA A 230 -28.64 -3.42 33.04
N SER A 231 -28.43 -4.63 33.57
CA SER A 231 -27.11 -5.10 34.00
C SER A 231 -26.38 -5.89 32.91
N ALA A 232 -27.12 -6.57 32.03
CA ALA A 232 -26.57 -7.36 30.93
C ALA A 232 -26.03 -6.52 29.76
N CYS A 233 -26.48 -5.26 29.63
CA CYS A 233 -26.20 -4.40 28.49
C CYS A 233 -25.42 -3.14 28.87
N ILE A 234 -24.49 -2.75 28.00
CA ILE A 234 -23.71 -1.51 28.14
C ILE A 234 -24.40 -0.40 27.32
N PRO A 235 -24.62 0.80 27.88
CA PRO A 235 -25.19 1.92 27.12
C PRO A 235 -24.37 2.26 25.87
N GLY A 236 -25.04 2.39 24.72
CA GLY A 236 -24.41 2.71 23.43
C GLY A 236 -23.77 1.53 22.70
N VAL A 237 -23.82 0.33 23.28
CA VAL A 237 -23.36 -0.92 22.68
C VAL A 237 -24.55 -1.67 22.07
N GLU A 238 -24.33 -2.43 21.01
CA GLU A 238 -25.37 -3.26 20.39
C GLU A 238 -25.93 -4.26 21.40
N ARG A 239 -27.26 -4.44 21.41
CA ARG A 239 -27.97 -5.29 22.36
C ARG A 239 -28.92 -6.25 21.67
N HIS A 240 -28.95 -7.48 22.15
CA HIS A 240 -29.85 -8.53 21.66
C HIS A 240 -30.49 -9.26 22.85
N ALA A 241 -31.77 -9.60 22.73
CA ALA A 241 -32.46 -10.40 23.74
C ALA A 241 -32.66 -11.83 23.21
N LEU A 242 -32.27 -12.83 24.01
CA LEU A 242 -32.37 -14.25 23.66
C LEU A 242 -33.52 -14.91 24.41
N GLN A 243 -34.30 -15.74 23.72
CA GLN A 243 -35.43 -16.49 24.30
C GLN A 243 -34.95 -17.69 25.12
N THR A 244 -34.24 -17.40 26.21
CA THR A 244 -33.58 -18.39 27.06
C THR A 244 -33.47 -17.87 28.50
N ASP A 245 -33.20 -18.80 29.41
CA ASP A 245 -32.75 -18.52 30.77
C ASP A 245 -31.21 -18.39 30.82
N HIS A 246 -30.69 -17.83 31.92
CA HIS A 246 -29.28 -17.56 32.17
C HIS A 246 -28.40 -18.82 32.10
N LEU A 247 -28.93 -19.99 32.46
CA LEU A 247 -28.17 -21.25 32.48
C LEU A 247 -27.96 -21.84 31.08
N LYS A 248 -28.71 -21.35 30.10
CA LYS A 248 -28.72 -21.82 28.71
C LYS A 248 -28.31 -20.76 27.70
N ILE A 249 -28.13 -19.50 28.11
CA ILE A 249 -27.80 -18.38 27.20
C ILE A 249 -26.53 -18.61 26.37
N ASN A 250 -25.63 -19.49 26.83
CA ASN A 250 -24.39 -19.84 26.16
C ASN A 250 -24.36 -21.29 25.60
N LYS A 251 -25.52 -21.94 25.47
CA LYS A 251 -25.67 -23.35 25.05
C LYS A 251 -26.70 -23.48 23.93
N TYR A 252 -26.28 -24.02 22.79
CA TYR A 252 -27.12 -24.11 21.59
C TYR A 252 -27.21 -25.53 21.05
N CYS A 253 -28.36 -25.88 20.48
CA CYS A 253 -28.67 -27.26 20.12
C CYS A 253 -28.34 -27.64 18.67
N SER A 254 -28.24 -26.66 17.77
CA SER A 254 -28.03 -26.90 16.32
C SER A 254 -27.61 -25.63 15.57
N PRO A 255 -27.13 -25.75 14.31
CA PRO A 255 -26.77 -24.59 13.48
C PRO A 255 -27.95 -23.69 13.12
N THR A 256 -29.18 -24.22 13.25
CA THR A 256 -30.45 -23.52 13.00
C THR A 256 -31.08 -22.96 14.27
N ASP A 257 -30.47 -23.16 15.44
CA ASP A 257 -30.93 -22.58 16.70
C ASP A 257 -30.93 -21.05 16.58
N ARG A 258 -32.07 -20.42 16.90
CA ARG A 258 -32.26 -18.97 16.70
C ARG A 258 -31.26 -18.15 17.52
N SER A 259 -30.97 -18.57 18.75
CA SER A 259 -30.03 -17.88 19.63
C SER A 259 -28.59 -18.06 19.13
N PHE A 260 -28.25 -19.25 18.63
CA PHE A 260 -26.97 -19.50 17.99
C PHE A 260 -26.79 -18.64 16.74
N LEU A 261 -27.81 -18.55 15.88
CA LEU A 261 -27.73 -17.74 14.66
C LEU A 261 -27.44 -16.28 14.98
N THR A 262 -28.11 -15.68 15.97
CA THR A 262 -27.82 -14.30 16.37
C THR A 262 -26.40 -14.14 16.89
N VAL A 263 -25.96 -15.01 17.81
CA VAL A 263 -24.61 -14.91 18.41
C VAL A 263 -23.50 -15.20 17.40
N SER A 264 -23.68 -16.22 16.56
CA SER A 264 -22.68 -16.61 15.56
C SER A 264 -22.58 -15.60 14.42
N THR A 265 -23.66 -14.93 14.02
CA THR A 265 -23.62 -13.82 13.06
C THR A 265 -22.76 -12.68 13.59
N THR A 266 -23.00 -12.23 14.83
CA THR A 266 -22.18 -11.18 15.45
C THR A 266 -20.70 -11.55 15.51
N ILE A 267 -20.37 -12.77 15.95
CA ILE A 267 -18.97 -13.25 15.97
C ILE A 267 -18.39 -13.30 14.55
N SER A 268 -19.17 -13.77 13.57
CA SER A 268 -18.76 -13.86 12.17
C SER A 268 -18.49 -12.48 11.55
N GLU A 269 -19.28 -11.47 11.90
CA GLU A 269 -19.08 -10.09 11.42
C GLU A 269 -17.82 -9.47 12.02
N MET A 270 -17.58 -9.65 13.32
CA MET A 270 -16.34 -9.21 13.96
C MET A 270 -15.11 -9.93 13.37
N TYR A 271 -15.25 -11.23 13.10
CA TYR A 271 -14.22 -12.05 12.45
C TYR A 271 -13.94 -11.58 11.02
N ALA A 272 -14.98 -11.32 10.21
CA ALA A 272 -14.84 -10.89 8.83
C ALA A 272 -14.17 -9.51 8.72
N ASN A 273 -14.51 -8.59 9.63
CA ASN A 273 -13.98 -7.22 9.64
C ASN A 273 -12.69 -7.06 10.46
N ALA A 274 -12.13 -8.14 10.99
CA ALA A 274 -11.01 -8.11 11.94
C ALA A 274 -9.81 -7.26 11.45
N LYS A 275 -9.38 -7.49 10.19
CA LYS A 275 -8.24 -6.77 9.60
C LYS A 275 -8.54 -5.30 9.35
N ASP A 276 -9.75 -4.98 8.88
CA ASP A 276 -10.17 -3.61 8.63
C ASP A 276 -10.23 -2.80 9.92
N ILE A 277 -10.67 -3.40 11.02
CA ILE A 277 -10.69 -2.77 12.34
C ILE A 277 -9.27 -2.42 12.79
N ILE A 278 -8.32 -3.35 12.66
CA ILE A 278 -6.91 -3.10 12.98
C ILE A 278 -6.33 -1.99 12.10
N ARG A 279 -6.57 -2.07 10.78
CA ARG A 279 -6.06 -1.08 9.81
C ARG A 279 -6.60 0.32 10.08
N ARG A 280 -7.91 0.46 10.33
CA ARG A 280 -8.54 1.76 10.67
C ARG A 280 -7.97 2.35 11.95
N ARG A 281 -7.76 1.52 12.98
CA ARG A 281 -7.15 1.99 14.23
C ARG A 281 -5.70 2.44 14.05
N GLN A 282 -4.93 1.73 13.24
CA GLN A 282 -3.56 2.12 12.90
C GLN A 282 -3.55 3.44 12.12
N ALA A 283 -4.44 3.61 11.14
CA ALA A 283 -4.58 4.86 10.40
C ALA A 283 -5.01 6.03 11.30
N HIS A 284 -5.99 5.84 12.18
CA HIS A 284 -6.43 6.89 13.11
C HIS A 284 -5.38 7.22 14.18
N ALA A 285 -4.61 6.22 14.64
CA ALA A 285 -3.46 6.46 15.53
C ALA A 285 -2.34 7.26 14.84
N LEU A 286 -2.26 7.18 13.51
CA LEU A 286 -1.33 7.93 12.69
C LEU A 286 -1.82 9.38 12.47
N GLU A 287 -3.12 9.57 12.20
CA GLU A 287 -3.78 10.89 12.09
C GLU A 287 -3.69 11.72 13.39
N GLN A 288 -3.61 11.06 14.55
CA GLN A 288 -3.45 11.75 15.84
C GLN A 288 -2.02 12.24 16.13
N LYS A 289 -1.06 12.03 15.23
CA LYS A 289 0.34 12.47 15.38
C LYS A 289 0.68 13.51 14.29
N PRO A 290 0.60 14.83 14.56
CA PRO A 290 0.90 15.86 13.55
C PRO A 290 2.33 15.80 12.99
N GLU A 291 3.29 15.31 13.77
CA GLU A 291 4.67 15.03 13.30
C GLU A 291 4.72 13.92 12.24
N ALA A 292 3.85 12.93 12.35
CA ALA A 292 3.81 11.80 11.43
C ALA A 292 3.26 12.22 10.06
N GLU A 293 2.25 13.08 10.05
CA GLU A 293 1.77 13.69 8.81
C GLU A 293 2.84 14.57 8.16
N ALA A 294 3.57 15.36 8.93
CA ALA A 294 4.69 16.15 8.42
C ALA A 294 5.77 15.26 7.80
N CYS A 295 6.13 14.17 8.48
CA CYS A 295 7.08 13.17 7.98
C CYS A 295 6.64 12.57 6.63
N LEU A 296 5.37 12.17 6.52
CA LEU A 296 4.84 11.60 5.28
C LEU A 296 4.76 12.62 4.14
N ARG A 297 4.44 13.89 4.43
CA ARG A 297 4.48 14.97 3.44
C ARG A 297 5.90 15.22 2.94
N ASP A 298 6.87 15.24 3.85
CA ASP A 298 8.27 15.43 3.49
C ASP A 298 8.86 14.22 2.76
N LEU A 299 8.36 13.01 3.00
CA LEU A 299 8.72 11.78 2.30
C LEU A 299 8.12 11.74 0.88
N PHE A 300 6.91 12.25 0.70
CA PHE A 300 6.17 12.25 -0.57
C PHE A 300 6.88 13.06 -1.67
N LEU A 301 6.97 12.48 -2.88
CA LEU A 301 7.50 13.16 -4.08
C LEU A 301 6.47 13.18 -5.21
N THR A 302 5.94 12.00 -5.51
CA THR A 302 4.92 11.70 -6.52
C THR A 302 3.98 10.62 -5.98
N ASP A 303 2.78 10.51 -6.56
CA ASP A 303 1.88 9.39 -6.30
C ASP A 303 2.18 8.25 -7.29
N PRO A 304 2.61 7.05 -6.83
CA PRO A 304 2.95 5.94 -7.71
C PRO A 304 1.78 5.48 -8.61
N ARG A 305 0.52 5.67 -8.19
CA ARG A 305 -0.65 5.33 -9.00
C ARG A 305 -0.81 6.31 -10.15
N ASP A 306 -0.62 7.60 -9.87
CA ASP A 306 -0.66 8.65 -10.90
C ASP A 306 0.50 8.46 -11.89
N ASP A 307 1.70 8.12 -11.40
CA ASP A 307 2.86 7.82 -12.23
C ASP A 307 2.57 6.63 -13.18
N ARG A 308 1.94 5.56 -12.68
CA ARG A 308 1.51 4.42 -13.51
C ARG A 308 0.48 4.84 -14.56
N ILE A 309 -0.51 5.65 -14.20
CA ILE A 309 -1.55 6.14 -15.12
C ILE A 309 -0.93 7.04 -16.18
N ALA A 310 -0.02 7.93 -15.80
CA ALA A 310 0.71 8.80 -16.71
C ALA A 310 1.56 7.97 -17.69
N LEU A 311 2.24 6.93 -17.21
CA LEU A 311 3.03 6.03 -18.04
C LEU A 311 2.15 5.25 -19.03
N LYS A 312 0.98 4.76 -18.60
CA LYS A 312 -0.02 4.13 -19.50
C LYS A 312 -0.49 5.10 -20.58
N ARG A 313 -0.84 6.34 -20.22
CA ARG A 313 -1.22 7.38 -21.19
C ARG A 313 -0.09 7.68 -22.18
N LYS A 314 1.16 7.72 -21.70
CA LYS A 314 2.37 7.99 -22.51
C LYS A 314 2.63 6.88 -23.53
N LYS A 315 2.55 5.62 -23.12
CA LYS A 315 2.92 4.44 -23.94
C LYS A 315 1.74 3.85 -24.74
N GLY A 316 0.51 4.16 -24.33
CA GLY A 316 -0.70 3.52 -24.84
C GLY A 316 -1.06 2.27 -24.03
N ASP A 317 -2.30 1.80 -24.21
CA ASP A 317 -2.77 0.61 -23.52
C ASP A 317 -2.09 -0.66 -24.02
N ARG A 318 -1.95 -1.63 -23.10
CA ARG A 318 -1.49 -3.00 -23.40
C ARG A 318 -2.51 -3.67 -24.30
N ALA A 319 -2.04 -4.34 -25.35
CA ALA A 319 -2.91 -5.15 -26.20
C ALA A 319 -3.50 -6.33 -25.41
N GLN A 320 -4.80 -6.58 -25.53
CA GLN A 320 -5.46 -7.62 -24.73
C GLN A 320 -4.84 -9.01 -25.00
N GLY A 321 -4.59 -9.79 -23.95
CA GLY A 321 -3.97 -11.12 -24.06
C GLY A 321 -2.43 -11.14 -24.04
N THR A 322 -1.76 -9.98 -24.04
CA THR A 322 -0.28 -9.91 -24.01
C THR A 322 0.30 -9.92 -22.59
N CYS A 323 1.58 -10.24 -22.40
CA CYS A 323 2.27 -10.28 -21.09
C CYS A 323 1.76 -11.33 -20.08
N GLU A 324 0.61 -11.95 -20.29
CA GLU A 324 -0.03 -12.86 -19.31
C GLU A 324 0.83 -14.08 -18.96
N TRP A 325 1.64 -14.53 -19.92
CA TRP A 325 2.56 -15.66 -19.78
C TRP A 325 3.66 -15.42 -18.74
N ILE A 326 4.03 -14.16 -18.45
CA ILE A 326 5.20 -13.85 -17.61
C ILE A 326 5.04 -14.37 -16.18
N ILE A 327 3.82 -14.39 -15.64
CA ILE A 327 3.55 -14.82 -14.25
C ILE A 327 3.85 -16.31 -14.06
N GLY A 328 3.73 -17.09 -15.14
CA GLY A 328 3.97 -18.53 -15.13
C GLY A 328 5.41 -18.94 -15.45
N THR A 329 6.33 -17.99 -15.67
CA THR A 329 7.71 -18.35 -16.01
C THR A 329 8.50 -18.78 -14.77
N GLU A 330 9.57 -19.55 -14.98
CA GLU A 330 10.41 -20.03 -13.90
C GLU A 330 11.03 -18.87 -13.11
N GLU A 331 11.42 -17.79 -13.80
CA GLU A 331 12.05 -16.63 -13.21
C GLU A 331 11.11 -15.89 -12.26
N ILE A 332 9.87 -15.60 -12.68
CA ILE A 332 8.89 -14.91 -11.83
C ILE A 332 8.42 -15.82 -10.70
N THR A 333 8.17 -17.10 -10.97
CA THR A 333 7.71 -18.04 -9.94
C THR A 333 8.77 -18.30 -8.87
N ALA A 334 10.05 -18.35 -9.27
CA ALA A 334 11.19 -18.46 -8.38
C ALA A 334 11.41 -17.16 -7.56
N TRP A 335 11.24 -16.00 -8.18
CA TRP A 335 11.27 -14.70 -7.49
C TRP A 335 10.11 -14.54 -6.49
N LEU A 336 8.93 -15.06 -6.79
CA LEU A 336 7.76 -15.08 -5.91
C LEU A 336 7.85 -16.10 -4.75
N GLY A 337 8.94 -16.86 -4.64
CA GLY A 337 9.18 -17.83 -3.57
C GLY A 337 8.24 -19.06 -3.59
N SER A 338 7.65 -19.39 -4.75
CA SER A 338 6.61 -20.42 -4.88
C SER A 338 7.13 -21.87 -4.98
N THR A 339 8.42 -22.08 -5.21
CA THR A 339 9.01 -23.40 -5.43
C THR A 339 9.64 -23.97 -4.15
N GLN A 340 8.85 -24.72 -3.37
CA GLN A 340 9.35 -25.54 -2.24
C GLN A 340 10.29 -26.70 -2.63
N LYS A 341 10.66 -26.87 -3.91
CA LYS A 341 11.31 -28.08 -4.44
C LYS A 341 12.73 -27.94 -4.98
N ALA A 342 13.37 -26.77 -4.89
CA ALA A 342 14.77 -26.60 -5.26
C ALA A 342 15.59 -25.94 -4.15
N ARG A 343 15.58 -26.51 -2.94
CA ARG A 343 16.56 -26.18 -1.88
C ARG A 343 17.82 -27.04 -2.04
N SER A 344 18.39 -27.00 -3.24
CA SER A 344 19.70 -27.56 -3.52
C SER A 344 20.54 -26.42 -4.09
N GLU A 345 21.29 -25.81 -3.19
CA GLU A 345 22.52 -25.03 -3.39
C GLU A 345 22.57 -23.98 -4.53
N ALA A 346 22.68 -22.72 -4.10
CA ALA A 346 23.37 -21.60 -4.77
C ALA A 346 22.58 -20.63 -5.68
N GLN A 347 21.53 -19.99 -5.17
CA GLN A 347 21.34 -18.52 -5.25
C GLN A 347 20.05 -18.08 -4.55
N THR A 348 20.13 -17.00 -3.76
CA THR A 348 18.96 -16.37 -3.15
C THR A 348 18.31 -15.42 -4.17
N ASN A 349 17.02 -15.64 -4.50
CA ASN A 349 16.28 -14.92 -5.54
C ASN A 349 15.73 -13.56 -5.06
N ASN A 350 16.50 -12.81 -4.28
CA ASN A 350 16.07 -11.51 -3.76
C ASN A 350 16.12 -10.41 -4.82
N ILE A 351 16.97 -10.55 -5.85
CA ILE A 351 16.99 -9.65 -7.01
C ILE A 351 16.69 -10.47 -8.27
N LEU A 352 15.80 -9.95 -9.12
CA LEU A 352 15.56 -10.43 -10.47
C LEU A 352 15.72 -9.27 -11.46
N TRP A 353 16.60 -9.43 -12.45
CA TRP A 353 16.84 -8.42 -13.48
C TRP A 353 16.25 -8.83 -14.83
N LEU A 354 15.17 -8.14 -15.25
CA LEU A 354 14.56 -8.33 -16.56
C LEU A 354 15.04 -7.25 -17.52
N HIS A 355 15.95 -7.61 -18.42
CA HIS A 355 16.52 -6.65 -19.36
C HIS A 355 15.97 -6.83 -20.78
N GLY A 356 16.29 -5.86 -21.63
CA GLY A 356 16.00 -5.97 -23.06
C GLY A 356 16.26 -4.67 -23.79
N HIS A 357 16.37 -4.76 -25.11
CA HIS A 357 16.62 -3.62 -25.98
C HIS A 357 15.49 -2.58 -25.95
N PRO A 358 15.70 -1.36 -26.48
CA PRO A 358 14.65 -0.35 -26.52
C PRO A 358 13.42 -0.83 -27.27
N GLY A 359 12.24 -0.61 -26.70
CA GLY A 359 10.98 -0.99 -27.35
C GLY A 359 10.59 -2.47 -27.25
N THR A 360 11.25 -3.28 -26.42
CA THR A 360 10.88 -4.70 -26.17
C THR A 360 9.69 -4.89 -25.23
N GLY A 361 9.10 -3.83 -24.70
CA GLY A 361 7.90 -3.91 -23.84
C GLY A 361 8.15 -3.98 -22.33
N LYS A 362 9.39 -3.75 -21.85
CA LYS A 362 9.76 -3.73 -20.42
C LYS A 362 8.75 -3.01 -19.51
N SER A 363 8.49 -1.72 -19.76
CA SER A 363 7.55 -0.96 -18.93
C SER A 363 6.10 -1.44 -19.03
N THR A 364 5.69 -1.95 -20.20
CA THR A 364 4.36 -2.55 -20.36
C THR A 364 4.24 -3.81 -19.49
N MET A 365 5.31 -4.60 -19.41
CA MET A 365 5.43 -5.76 -18.54
C MET A 365 5.42 -5.36 -17.05
N ALA A 366 6.19 -4.35 -16.66
CA ALA A 366 6.20 -3.84 -15.29
C ALA A 366 4.82 -3.34 -14.86
N ILE A 367 4.14 -2.55 -15.72
CA ILE A 367 2.76 -2.12 -15.49
C ILE A 367 1.84 -3.33 -15.26
N PHE A 368 1.89 -4.34 -16.15
CA PHE A 368 1.10 -5.56 -16.02
C PHE A 368 1.32 -6.25 -14.67
N LEU A 369 2.58 -6.43 -14.26
CA LEU A 369 2.92 -7.03 -12.97
C LEU A 369 2.35 -6.21 -11.79
N THR A 370 2.42 -4.87 -11.83
CA THR A 370 1.84 -4.03 -10.77
C THR A 370 0.32 -4.10 -10.68
N GLU A 371 -0.37 -4.58 -11.72
CA GLU A 371 -1.82 -4.74 -11.76
C GLU A 371 -2.27 -6.14 -11.37
N GLU A 372 -1.52 -7.17 -11.76
CA GLU A 372 -1.88 -8.57 -11.53
C GLU A 372 -1.35 -9.13 -10.21
N LEU A 373 -0.13 -8.77 -9.78
CA LEU A 373 0.44 -9.28 -8.54
C LEU A 373 -0.44 -9.00 -7.30
N PRO A 374 -1.01 -7.78 -7.12
CA PRO A 374 -1.92 -7.53 -6.01
C PRO A 374 -3.19 -8.39 -6.01
N LYS A 375 -3.65 -8.84 -7.20
CA LYS A 375 -4.81 -9.74 -7.34
C LYS A 375 -4.43 -11.19 -7.04
N ALA A 376 -3.21 -11.58 -7.41
CA ALA A 376 -2.68 -12.91 -7.15
C ALA A 376 -2.28 -13.11 -5.68
N PHE A 377 -1.88 -12.03 -5.00
CA PHE A 377 -1.60 -12.06 -3.57
C PHE A 377 -2.91 -12.24 -2.81
N SER A 378 -3.06 -13.38 -2.13
CA SER A 378 -4.21 -13.56 -1.25
C SER A 378 -4.10 -12.60 -0.07
N GLU A 379 -5.23 -12.12 0.44
CA GLU A 379 -5.27 -11.28 1.65
C GLU A 379 -4.56 -11.93 2.87
N THR A 380 -4.32 -13.24 2.81
CA THR A 380 -3.65 -14.04 3.86
C THR A 380 -2.18 -14.36 3.58
N ASP A 381 -1.64 -14.05 2.40
CA ASP A 381 -0.28 -14.47 2.02
C ASP A 381 0.82 -13.61 2.66
N GLY A 382 0.45 -12.49 3.30
CA GLY A 382 1.40 -11.56 3.88
C GLY A 382 2.37 -11.01 2.84
N LYS A 383 1.92 -10.73 1.61
CA LYS A 383 2.74 -10.16 0.55
C LYS A 383 2.35 -8.72 0.30
N THR A 384 3.35 -7.85 0.19
CA THR A 384 3.19 -6.40 -0.03
C THR A 384 3.90 -6.02 -1.31
N LEU A 385 3.28 -5.21 -2.17
CA LEU A 385 3.90 -4.73 -3.40
C LEU A 385 4.14 -3.22 -3.31
N ALA A 386 5.35 -2.80 -3.64
CA ALA A 386 5.69 -1.42 -3.92
C ALA A 386 6.36 -1.33 -5.30
N TYR A 387 6.24 -0.20 -5.98
CA TYR A 387 6.84 -0.05 -7.29
C TYR A 387 7.25 1.39 -7.59
N PHE A 388 8.23 1.56 -8.47
CA PHE A 388 8.72 2.85 -8.92
C PHE A 388 9.01 2.79 -10.42
N PHE A 389 8.52 3.78 -11.16
CA PHE A 389 8.77 3.90 -12.60
C PHE A 389 9.77 5.01 -12.83
N CYS A 390 10.97 4.65 -13.29
CA CYS A 390 11.96 5.64 -13.66
C CYS A 390 11.59 6.26 -15.01
N ASP A 391 11.75 7.59 -15.13
CA ASP A 391 11.50 8.30 -16.37
C ASP A 391 12.46 9.48 -16.49
N SER A 392 13.30 9.45 -17.53
CA SER A 392 14.33 10.47 -17.75
C SER A 392 13.76 11.86 -18.01
N ASN A 393 12.48 11.93 -18.38
CA ASN A 393 11.77 13.18 -18.61
C ASN A 393 11.27 13.83 -17.30
N PHE A 394 11.33 13.17 -16.14
CA PHE A 394 10.79 13.73 -14.91
C PHE A 394 11.83 13.76 -13.80
N ASP A 395 12.15 14.96 -13.29
CA ASP A 395 13.19 15.17 -12.27
C ASP A 395 12.97 14.34 -11.00
N LYS A 396 11.71 14.14 -10.63
CA LYS A 396 11.31 13.36 -9.44
C LYS A 396 11.34 11.84 -9.66
N GLN A 397 11.66 11.36 -10.86
CA GLN A 397 11.61 9.94 -11.24
C GLN A 397 12.95 9.42 -11.75
N ARG A 398 14.06 10.14 -11.54
CA ARG A 398 15.36 9.76 -12.10
C ARG A 398 16.48 9.58 -11.09
N THR A 399 16.22 9.78 -9.80
CA THR A 399 17.25 9.70 -8.75
C THR A 399 17.09 8.50 -7.83
N ALA A 400 18.19 8.01 -7.25
CA ALA A 400 18.19 6.88 -6.31
C ALA A 400 17.37 7.20 -5.05
N ILE A 401 17.48 8.43 -4.57
CA ILE A 401 16.67 8.95 -3.46
C ILE A 401 15.18 8.87 -3.80
N SER A 402 14.78 9.23 -5.02
CA SER A 402 13.37 9.20 -5.41
C SER A 402 12.80 7.78 -5.41
N ILE A 403 13.59 6.81 -5.91
CA ILE A 403 13.24 5.38 -5.89
C ILE A 403 12.97 4.92 -4.45
N VAL A 404 13.93 5.11 -3.55
CA VAL A 404 13.81 4.64 -2.16
C VAL A 404 12.65 5.34 -1.44
N ARG A 405 12.47 6.64 -1.64
CA ARG A 405 11.34 7.40 -1.05
C ARG A 405 9.99 6.88 -1.54
N GLY A 406 9.85 6.66 -2.85
CA GLY A 406 8.60 6.15 -3.43
C GLY A 406 8.25 4.73 -2.96
N LEU A 407 9.25 3.85 -2.85
CA LEU A 407 9.06 2.51 -2.31
C LEU A 407 8.70 2.54 -0.83
N LEU A 408 9.46 3.29 -0.02
CA LEU A 408 9.25 3.39 1.42
C LEU A 408 7.87 3.98 1.76
N LEU A 409 7.46 5.03 1.05
CA LEU A 409 6.13 5.63 1.20
C LEU A 409 5.03 4.60 1.01
N GLN A 410 5.08 3.80 -0.06
CA GLN A 410 4.08 2.77 -0.34
C GLN A 410 4.03 1.68 0.72
N LEU A 411 5.19 1.25 1.22
CA LEU A 411 5.27 0.26 2.29
C LEU A 411 4.61 0.80 3.57
N ILE A 412 4.91 2.05 3.96
CA ILE A 412 4.33 2.69 5.15
C ILE A 412 2.82 2.93 4.98
N GLN A 413 2.35 3.33 3.80
CA GLN A 413 0.92 3.52 3.54
C GLN A 413 0.13 2.21 3.62
N GLN A 414 0.74 1.10 3.20
CA GLN A 414 0.13 -0.23 3.33
C GLN A 414 0.19 -0.75 4.76
N HIS A 415 1.26 -0.43 5.49
CA HIS A 415 1.51 -0.86 6.87
C HIS A 415 1.95 0.32 7.75
N PRO A 416 1.01 1.11 8.30
CA PRO A 416 1.31 2.33 9.05
C PRO A 416 2.26 2.14 10.24
N GLN A 417 2.32 0.94 10.82
CA GLN A 417 3.26 0.60 11.90
C GLN A 417 4.73 0.73 11.50
N LEU A 418 5.05 0.61 10.20
CA LEU A 418 6.43 0.76 9.71
C LEU A 418 6.96 2.18 9.90
N LEU A 419 6.07 3.17 10.09
CA LEU A 419 6.48 4.54 10.35
C LEU A 419 7.27 4.67 11.66
N ASP A 420 7.04 3.78 12.64
CA ASP A 420 7.77 3.81 13.91
C ASP A 420 9.29 3.60 13.72
N TYR A 421 9.73 2.98 12.61
CA TYR A 421 11.15 2.86 12.23
C TYR A 421 11.73 4.16 11.64
N LEU A 422 10.90 4.96 10.98
CA LEU A 422 11.30 6.21 10.32
C LEU A 422 11.31 7.40 11.29
N MET A 423 10.35 7.46 12.21
CA MET A 423 10.15 8.62 13.10
C MET A 423 11.37 9.03 13.95
N PRO A 424 12.17 8.12 14.55
CA PRO A 424 13.33 8.52 15.35
C PRO A 424 14.33 9.34 14.54
N ARG A 425 14.69 8.86 13.34
CA ARG A 425 15.61 9.55 12.41
C ARG A 425 15.03 10.86 11.91
N TYR A 426 13.72 10.89 11.64
CA TYR A 426 13.05 12.10 11.18
C TYR A 426 12.97 13.19 12.26
N ARG A 427 12.76 12.83 13.53
CA ARG A 427 12.79 13.80 14.64
C ARG A 427 14.14 14.48 14.83
N GLU A 428 15.22 13.77 14.53
CA GLU A 428 16.58 14.32 14.63
C GLU A 428 16.94 15.24 13.46
N ARG A 429 16.53 14.88 12.23
CA ARG A 429 17.03 15.52 10.99
C ARG A 429 15.98 16.30 10.21
N GLY A 430 14.70 16.13 10.51
CA GLY A 430 13.58 16.68 9.74
C GLY A 430 13.63 16.29 8.27
N ALA A 431 13.17 17.19 7.39
CA ALA A 431 13.15 17.00 5.94
C ALA A 431 14.53 16.62 5.33
N LYS A 432 15.64 17.08 5.93
CA LYS A 432 17.00 16.78 5.46
C LYS A 432 17.33 15.29 5.49
N LEU A 433 16.59 14.49 6.27
CA LEU A 433 16.71 13.02 6.23
C LEU A 433 16.51 12.49 4.81
N PHE A 434 15.54 13.06 4.09
CA PHE A 434 15.13 12.60 2.77
C PHE A 434 16.02 13.10 1.63
N GLU A 435 17.11 13.79 1.96
CA GLU A 435 18.18 14.20 1.03
C GLU A 435 19.40 13.25 1.09
N SER A 436 19.45 12.34 2.08
CA SER A 436 20.55 11.39 2.26
C SER A 436 20.15 9.99 1.78
N PHE A 437 20.79 9.52 0.72
CA PHE A 437 20.58 8.17 0.19
C PHE A 437 20.90 7.10 1.23
N ASP A 438 22.07 7.17 1.88
CA ASP A 438 22.52 6.15 2.83
C ASP A 438 21.55 6.02 4.03
N ALA A 439 21.09 7.16 4.56
CA ALA A 439 20.14 7.16 5.67
C ALA A 439 18.78 6.58 5.26
N LEU A 440 18.32 6.87 4.04
CA LEU A 440 17.10 6.32 3.48
C LEU A 440 17.21 4.82 3.22
N TRP A 441 18.33 4.37 2.64
CA TRP A 441 18.58 2.95 2.35
C TRP A 441 18.59 2.13 3.63
N GLU A 442 19.27 2.61 4.69
CA GLU A 442 19.29 1.95 5.98
C GLU A 442 17.87 1.78 6.55
N ILE A 443 17.06 2.84 6.52
CA ILE A 443 15.66 2.77 6.98
C ILE A 443 14.85 1.82 6.12
N PHE A 444 15.02 1.87 4.80
CA PHE A 444 14.36 0.97 3.86
C PHE A 444 14.66 -0.50 4.17
N MET A 445 15.91 -0.83 4.50
CA MET A 445 16.30 -2.20 4.86
C MET A 445 15.78 -2.63 6.24
N ILE A 446 15.72 -1.72 7.22
CA ILE A 446 15.06 -1.99 8.51
C ILE A 446 13.58 -2.31 8.31
N VAL A 447 12.90 -1.50 7.49
CA VAL A 447 11.49 -1.66 7.15
C VAL A 447 11.25 -2.96 6.36
N ALA A 448 12.14 -3.28 5.43
CA ALA A 448 12.11 -4.54 4.69
C ALA A 448 12.21 -5.76 5.61
N ALA A 449 13.08 -5.70 6.62
CA ALA A 449 13.33 -6.79 7.56
C ALA A 449 12.16 -7.07 8.52
N ASP A 450 11.22 -6.14 8.70
CA ASP A 450 10.08 -6.33 9.61
C ASP A 450 9.23 -7.54 9.23
N GLN A 451 9.18 -8.57 10.06
CA GLN A 451 8.42 -9.79 9.73
C GLN A 451 6.91 -9.63 9.94
N SER A 452 6.47 -8.62 10.70
CA SER A 452 5.06 -8.41 11.02
C SER A 452 4.21 -7.99 9.81
N THR A 453 4.87 -7.49 8.77
CA THR A 453 4.27 -7.02 7.52
C THR A 453 4.44 -8.00 6.34
N GLY A 454 4.94 -9.20 6.65
CA GLY A 454 5.18 -10.27 5.68
C GLY A 454 6.25 -9.92 4.64
N GLN A 455 6.24 -10.61 3.48
CA GLN A 455 7.23 -10.43 2.40
C GLN A 455 6.96 -9.19 1.56
N LYS A 456 8.03 -8.46 1.20
CA LYS A 456 7.95 -7.26 0.37
C LYS A 456 8.44 -7.57 -1.02
N TYR A 457 7.69 -7.12 -2.00
CA TYR A 457 8.03 -7.19 -3.41
C TYR A 457 8.12 -5.76 -3.92
N CYS A 458 9.25 -5.41 -4.53
CA CYS A 458 9.53 -4.10 -5.08
C CYS A 458 9.76 -4.24 -6.58
N ILE A 459 9.15 -3.38 -7.40
CA ILE A 459 9.42 -3.30 -8.84
C ILE A 459 10.05 -1.94 -9.15
N ILE A 460 11.24 -1.94 -9.75
CA ILE A 460 11.92 -0.73 -10.25
C ILE A 460 11.97 -0.84 -11.77
N ASP A 461 11.11 -0.10 -12.46
CA ASP A 461 11.06 -0.12 -13.93
C ASP A 461 12.01 0.93 -14.53
N ALA A 462 12.71 0.54 -15.60
CA ALA A 462 13.55 1.37 -16.44
C ALA A 462 14.70 2.07 -15.69
N LEU A 463 15.48 1.31 -14.90
CA LEU A 463 16.63 1.85 -14.16
C LEU A 463 17.67 2.55 -15.07
N ASP A 464 17.71 2.21 -16.36
CA ASP A 464 18.53 2.90 -17.37
C ASP A 464 18.12 4.36 -17.63
N GLU A 465 16.95 4.80 -17.16
CA GLU A 465 16.46 6.17 -17.30
C GLU A 465 16.81 7.08 -16.10
N CYS A 466 17.47 6.53 -15.07
CA CYS A 466 18.06 7.33 -13.98
C CYS A 466 19.25 8.18 -14.44
N ASP A 467 19.56 9.24 -13.69
CA ASP A 467 20.82 9.94 -13.87
C ASP A 467 22.01 9.03 -13.51
N GLN A 468 23.13 9.21 -14.20
CA GLN A 468 24.28 8.30 -14.13
C GLN A 468 24.81 8.14 -12.70
N THR A 469 24.92 9.24 -11.95
CA THR A 469 25.42 9.21 -10.56
C THR A 469 24.47 8.43 -9.66
N SER A 470 23.16 8.70 -9.74
CA SER A 470 22.15 7.98 -8.97
C SER A 470 22.12 6.49 -9.31
N GLN A 471 22.23 6.16 -10.61
CA GLN A 471 22.25 4.78 -11.07
C GLN A 471 23.42 4.01 -10.46
N GLU A 472 24.63 4.56 -10.54
CA GLU A 472 25.83 3.93 -9.96
C GLU A 472 25.70 3.75 -8.44
N VAL A 473 25.23 4.77 -7.73
CA VAL A 473 25.01 4.72 -6.27
C VAL A 473 24.05 3.59 -5.90
N LEU A 474 22.90 3.49 -6.59
CA LEU A 474 21.91 2.45 -6.30
C LEU A 474 22.42 1.05 -6.66
N LEU A 475 23.08 0.89 -7.81
CA LEU A 475 23.62 -0.40 -8.27
C LEU A 475 24.68 -0.92 -7.31
N ARG A 476 25.62 -0.07 -6.89
CA ARG A 476 26.63 -0.42 -5.89
C ARG A 476 25.98 -0.84 -4.57
N GLN A 477 24.99 -0.07 -4.10
CA GLN A 477 24.30 -0.38 -2.87
C GLN A 477 23.50 -1.71 -2.95
N LEU A 478 22.86 -1.99 -4.09
CA LEU A 478 22.19 -3.27 -4.35
C LEU A 478 23.20 -4.42 -4.33
N GLN A 479 24.33 -4.27 -4.99
CA GLN A 479 25.41 -5.26 -4.95
C GLN A 479 25.85 -5.50 -3.50
N GLU A 480 26.29 -4.47 -2.77
CA GLU A 480 26.76 -4.59 -1.39
C GLU A 480 25.72 -5.19 -0.42
N THR A 481 24.44 -4.87 -0.61
CA THR A 481 23.36 -5.31 0.30
C THR A 481 22.97 -6.77 0.06
N PHE A 482 23.03 -7.21 -1.20
CA PHE A 482 22.55 -8.53 -1.64
C PHE A 482 23.69 -9.46 -2.09
N ASP A 483 24.94 -9.04 -1.91
CA ASP A 483 26.12 -9.90 -2.11
C ASP A 483 26.17 -10.97 -1.00
N GLY A 484 26.03 -12.23 -1.41
CA GLY A 484 25.96 -13.40 -0.52
C GLY A 484 24.56 -14.01 -0.35
N SER A 485 24.51 -15.26 0.12
CA SER A 485 23.28 -16.04 0.25
C SER A 485 22.58 -15.79 1.59
N ARG A 486 21.80 -14.70 1.69
CA ARG A 486 20.90 -14.44 2.82
C ARG A 486 19.47 -14.34 2.33
N ASP A 487 18.60 -15.18 2.88
CA ASP A 487 17.17 -15.09 2.62
C ASP A 487 16.61 -13.84 3.31
N MET A 488 16.43 -12.77 2.54
CA MET A 488 15.89 -11.50 3.02
C MET A 488 14.38 -11.44 2.86
N ASN A 489 13.70 -10.69 3.74
CA ASN A 489 12.25 -10.48 3.68
C ASN A 489 11.81 -9.46 2.60
N ILE A 490 12.64 -9.28 1.56
CA ILE A 490 12.42 -8.36 0.45
C ILE A 490 12.92 -8.96 -0.87
N HIS A 491 12.13 -8.79 -1.91
CA HIS A 491 12.40 -9.20 -3.28
C HIS A 491 12.27 -7.98 -4.19
N ILE A 492 13.26 -7.75 -5.05
CA ILE A 492 13.33 -6.60 -5.94
C ILE A 492 13.40 -7.11 -7.38
N LEU A 493 12.48 -6.68 -8.22
CA LEU A 493 12.51 -6.87 -9.66
C LEU A 493 12.95 -5.56 -10.29
N ILE A 494 13.98 -5.61 -11.11
CA ILE A 494 14.52 -4.45 -11.82
C ILE A 494 14.33 -4.67 -13.31
N THR A 495 13.83 -3.67 -14.03
CA THR A 495 13.88 -3.66 -15.49
C THR A 495 14.87 -2.60 -15.97
N SER A 496 15.65 -2.92 -17.01
CA SER A 496 16.52 -1.93 -17.66
C SER A 496 16.94 -2.37 -19.06
N ARG A 497 17.70 -1.52 -19.75
CA ARG A 497 18.52 -1.94 -20.89
C ARG A 497 19.79 -2.66 -20.41
N PRO A 498 20.37 -3.55 -21.24
CA PRO A 498 21.61 -4.23 -20.93
C PRO A 498 22.81 -3.33 -21.26
N TYR A 499 22.90 -2.17 -20.60
CA TYR A 499 24.10 -1.34 -20.67
C TYR A 499 25.20 -1.98 -19.84
N SER A 500 26.45 -1.89 -20.31
CA SER A 500 27.61 -2.54 -19.68
C SER A 500 27.74 -2.18 -18.20
N GLU A 501 27.53 -0.92 -17.87
CA GLU A 501 27.58 -0.34 -16.53
C GLU A 501 26.44 -0.81 -15.62
N ILE A 502 25.35 -1.37 -16.16
CA ILE A 502 24.30 -2.01 -15.38
C ILE A 502 24.57 -3.51 -15.26
N GLU A 503 24.98 -4.13 -16.37
CA GLU A 503 25.32 -5.56 -16.45
C GLU A 503 26.46 -5.94 -15.50
N GLU A 504 27.46 -5.06 -15.34
CA GLU A 504 28.58 -5.24 -14.40
C GLU A 504 28.11 -5.51 -12.96
N TYR A 505 27.02 -4.86 -12.53
CA TYR A 505 26.48 -5.00 -11.16
C TYR A 505 25.36 -6.03 -11.09
N LEU A 506 24.43 -6.05 -12.06
CA LEU A 506 23.24 -6.89 -11.99
C LEU A 506 23.42 -8.29 -12.60
N GLY A 507 24.44 -8.49 -13.42
CA GLY A 507 24.70 -9.76 -14.11
C GLY A 507 25.01 -10.94 -13.17
N GLN A 508 25.41 -10.66 -11.93
CA GLN A 508 25.62 -11.69 -10.90
C GLN A 508 24.31 -12.25 -10.31
N PHE A 509 23.19 -11.53 -10.44
CA PHE A 509 21.88 -11.97 -9.95
C PHE A 509 21.11 -12.72 -11.05
N PRO A 510 20.05 -13.48 -10.72
CA PRO A 510 19.13 -14.02 -11.72
C PRO A 510 18.68 -12.93 -12.70
N ASN A 511 18.95 -13.15 -13.98
CA ASN A 511 18.67 -12.19 -15.03
C ASN A 511 18.18 -12.86 -16.31
N THR A 512 17.38 -12.16 -17.10
CA THR A 512 16.83 -12.68 -18.36
C THR A 512 16.51 -11.57 -19.34
N ASP A 513 16.85 -11.79 -20.62
CA ASP A 513 16.46 -10.92 -21.72
C ASP A 513 15.01 -11.21 -22.15
N LEU A 514 14.13 -10.23 -21.97
CA LEU A 514 12.73 -10.31 -22.39
C LEU A 514 12.55 -10.60 -23.88
N GLY A 515 13.51 -10.22 -24.73
CA GLY A 515 13.46 -10.49 -26.16
C GLY A 515 13.66 -11.96 -26.53
N THR A 516 14.18 -12.78 -25.60
CA THR A 516 14.45 -14.21 -25.84
C THR A 516 13.23 -15.10 -25.65
N PHE A 517 12.20 -14.62 -24.94
CA PHE A 517 10.97 -15.39 -24.73
C PHE A 517 10.20 -15.57 -26.05
N PRO A 518 9.83 -16.82 -26.42
CA PRO A 518 9.01 -17.07 -27.61
C PRO A 518 7.66 -16.32 -27.55
N ASN A 519 7.08 -16.21 -26.36
CA ASN A 519 5.82 -15.51 -26.12
C ASN A 519 5.92 -13.99 -26.36
N ALA A 520 7.09 -13.38 -26.18
CA ALA A 520 7.29 -11.97 -26.50
C ALA A 520 7.11 -11.70 -28.01
N LYS A 521 7.50 -12.64 -28.87
CA LYS A 521 7.24 -12.55 -30.32
C LYS A 521 5.75 -12.67 -30.64
N GLN A 522 5.05 -13.57 -29.96
CA GLN A 522 3.59 -13.71 -30.09
C GLN A 522 2.86 -12.45 -29.63
N ASP A 523 3.32 -11.80 -28.56
CA ASP A 523 2.73 -10.54 -28.08
C ASP A 523 2.86 -9.40 -29.09
N ILE A 524 3.99 -9.34 -29.83
CA ILE A 524 4.18 -8.37 -30.93
C ILE A 524 3.15 -8.61 -32.02
N ASP A 525 2.93 -9.87 -32.37
CA ASP A 525 1.94 -10.25 -33.39
C ASP A 525 0.52 -9.83 -32.99
N VAL A 526 0.15 -10.06 -31.73
CA VAL A 526 -1.15 -9.59 -31.18
C VAL A 526 -1.23 -8.05 -31.23
N CYS A 527 -0.16 -7.36 -30.85
CA CYS A 527 -0.09 -5.90 -30.92
C CYS A 527 -0.22 -5.36 -32.35
N ILE A 528 0.40 -6.02 -33.33
CA ILE A 528 0.26 -5.70 -34.76
C ILE A 528 -1.21 -5.85 -35.18
N GLU A 529 -1.86 -6.97 -34.86
CA GLU A 529 -3.25 -7.20 -35.25
C GLU A 529 -4.21 -6.18 -34.64
N GLU A 530 -4.03 -5.81 -33.37
CA GLU A 530 -4.87 -4.80 -32.72
C GLU A 530 -4.67 -3.40 -33.33
N LYS A 531 -3.42 -2.98 -33.53
CA LYS A 531 -3.12 -1.69 -34.19
C LYS A 531 -3.67 -1.66 -35.61
N LEU A 532 -3.58 -2.77 -36.34
CA LEU A 532 -4.12 -2.88 -37.69
C LEU A 532 -5.64 -2.91 -37.73
N ALA A 533 -6.31 -3.52 -36.76
CA ALA A 533 -7.76 -3.44 -36.65
C ALA A 533 -8.21 -1.98 -36.50
N ASN A 534 -7.53 -1.22 -35.65
CA ASN A 534 -7.77 0.21 -35.47
C ASN A 534 -7.52 1.04 -36.75
N LEU A 535 -6.39 0.82 -37.42
CA LEU A 535 -6.07 1.49 -38.68
C LEU A 535 -7.05 1.12 -39.80
N THR A 536 -7.38 -0.16 -39.94
CA THR A 536 -8.33 -0.67 -40.94
C THR A 536 -9.69 -0.02 -40.78
N ARG A 537 -10.17 0.14 -39.54
CA ARG A 537 -11.43 0.84 -39.25
C ARG A 537 -11.41 2.31 -39.68
N ARG A 538 -10.28 3.00 -39.48
CA ARG A 538 -10.12 4.44 -39.82
C ARG A 538 -9.86 4.69 -41.30
N LYS A 539 -9.11 3.79 -41.96
CA LYS A 539 -8.60 3.94 -43.33
C LYS A 539 -9.36 3.08 -44.35
N HIS A 540 -10.31 2.29 -43.90
CA HIS A 540 -11.11 1.35 -44.70
C HIS A 540 -10.24 0.41 -45.56
N TYR A 541 -9.21 -0.19 -44.96
CA TYR A 541 -8.37 -1.15 -45.68
C TYR A 541 -9.17 -2.40 -46.08
N THR A 542 -8.93 -2.89 -47.29
CA THR A 542 -9.43 -4.20 -47.72
C THR A 542 -8.64 -5.30 -47.02
N GLN A 543 -9.21 -6.51 -46.93
CA GLN A 543 -8.52 -7.66 -46.32
C GLN A 543 -7.14 -7.89 -46.95
N LYS A 544 -7.03 -7.81 -48.28
CA LYS A 544 -5.76 -7.93 -49.00
C LYS A 544 -4.70 -6.93 -48.52
N VAL A 545 -5.08 -5.65 -48.37
CA VAL A 545 -4.15 -4.62 -47.90
C VAL A 545 -3.78 -4.85 -46.44
N LYS A 546 -4.74 -5.25 -45.60
CA LYS A 546 -4.50 -5.58 -44.20
C LYS A 546 -3.47 -6.71 -44.07
N ASP A 547 -3.62 -7.79 -44.82
CA ASP A 547 -2.73 -8.96 -44.76
C ASP A 547 -1.30 -8.59 -45.18
N GLN A 548 -1.15 -7.85 -46.27
CA GLN A 548 0.15 -7.37 -46.76
C GLN A 548 0.83 -6.41 -45.78
N ILE A 549 0.07 -5.52 -45.13
CA ILE A 549 0.60 -4.64 -44.10
C ILE A 549 1.05 -5.46 -42.87
N SER A 550 0.25 -6.45 -42.43
CA SER A 550 0.60 -7.31 -41.29
C SER A 550 1.92 -8.05 -41.54
N GLU A 551 2.08 -8.63 -42.72
CA GLU A 551 3.32 -9.32 -43.12
C GLU A 551 4.53 -8.37 -43.13
N LEU A 552 4.39 -7.16 -43.70
CA LEU A 552 5.47 -6.18 -43.73
C LEU A 552 5.86 -5.69 -42.32
N LEU A 553 4.89 -5.48 -41.44
CA LEU A 553 5.16 -5.07 -40.06
C LEU A 553 5.90 -6.18 -39.30
N ARG A 554 5.47 -7.44 -39.42
CA ARG A 554 6.11 -8.60 -38.77
C ARG A 554 7.56 -8.75 -39.23
N ASN A 555 7.80 -8.67 -40.54
CA ASN A 555 9.13 -8.86 -41.11
C ASN A 555 10.12 -7.74 -40.73
N LYS A 556 9.64 -6.51 -40.52
CA LYS A 556 10.51 -5.34 -40.31
C LYS A 556 10.65 -4.89 -38.85
N ALA A 557 9.75 -5.35 -37.96
CA ALA A 557 9.73 -4.93 -36.56
C ALA A 557 10.93 -5.45 -35.74
N GLU A 558 11.57 -6.55 -36.14
CA GLU A 558 12.72 -7.15 -35.43
C GLU A 558 12.52 -7.27 -33.91
N GLY A 559 11.34 -7.72 -33.47
CA GLY A 559 11.09 -7.85 -32.03
C GLY A 559 10.82 -6.53 -31.29
N THR A 560 10.61 -5.41 -32.00
CA THR A 560 10.49 -4.07 -31.40
C THR A 560 9.06 -3.51 -31.50
N PHE A 561 8.32 -3.52 -30.38
CA PHE A 561 6.98 -2.92 -30.30
C PHE A 561 6.97 -1.43 -30.64
N LEU A 562 8.02 -0.70 -30.26
CA LEU A 562 8.15 0.73 -30.56
C LEU A 562 8.21 0.99 -32.07
N TRP A 563 8.91 0.14 -32.82
CA TRP A 563 8.99 0.24 -34.28
C TRP A 563 7.60 0.06 -34.90
N VAL A 564 6.83 -0.94 -34.45
CA VAL A 564 5.43 -1.14 -34.90
C VAL A 564 4.58 0.09 -34.59
N GLY A 565 4.70 0.65 -33.38
CA GLY A 565 3.98 1.85 -32.98
C GLY A 565 4.28 3.05 -33.88
N LEU A 566 5.56 3.29 -34.18
CA LEU A 566 6.00 4.36 -35.08
C LEU A 566 5.52 4.16 -36.52
N ALA A 567 5.67 2.94 -37.04
CA ALA A 567 5.22 2.58 -38.38
C ALA A 567 3.71 2.78 -38.54
N CYS A 568 2.92 2.31 -37.58
CA CYS A 568 1.47 2.51 -37.57
C CYS A 568 1.09 3.99 -37.49
N LYS A 569 1.84 4.81 -36.74
CA LYS A 569 1.58 6.25 -36.63
C LYS A 569 1.91 7.02 -37.91
N GLU A 570 2.94 6.64 -38.66
CA GLU A 570 3.18 7.19 -40.01
C GLU A 570 2.03 6.83 -40.97
N LEU A 571 1.48 5.62 -40.89
CA LEU A 571 0.34 5.19 -41.71
C LEU A 571 -0.95 5.96 -41.43
N GLU A 572 -1.13 6.50 -40.21
CA GLU A 572 -2.28 7.34 -39.88
C GLU A 572 -2.36 8.60 -40.76
N ASN A 573 -1.22 9.10 -41.25
CA ASN A 573 -1.16 10.33 -42.05
C ASN A 573 -1.08 10.08 -43.55
N VAL A 574 -1.05 8.81 -44.00
CA VAL A 574 -0.87 8.44 -45.40
C VAL A 574 -2.20 7.95 -46.01
N PRO A 575 -2.51 8.29 -47.28
CA PRO A 575 -3.65 7.72 -48.00
C PRO A 575 -3.53 6.20 -48.15
N SER A 576 -4.65 5.48 -48.12
CA SER A 576 -4.65 4.02 -48.12
C SER A 576 -3.92 3.37 -49.31
N LYS A 577 -3.93 4.04 -50.48
CA LYS A 577 -3.22 3.59 -51.68
C LYS A 577 -1.69 3.58 -51.55
N ASP A 578 -1.14 4.43 -50.67
CA ASP A 578 0.30 4.65 -50.51
C ASP A 578 0.87 3.93 -49.27
N ALA A 579 -0.01 3.31 -48.45
CA ALA A 579 0.36 2.63 -47.21
C ALA A 579 1.40 1.52 -47.41
N LEU A 580 1.20 0.66 -48.40
CA LEU A 580 2.12 -0.43 -48.72
C LEU A 580 3.48 0.09 -49.18
N LYS A 581 3.49 1.11 -50.03
CA LYS A 581 4.71 1.74 -50.52
C LYS A 581 5.51 2.36 -49.35
N LEU A 582 4.84 3.09 -48.46
CA LEU A 582 5.48 3.67 -47.29
C LEU A 582 6.19 2.62 -46.43
N LEU A 583 5.50 1.50 -46.15
CA LEU A 583 6.05 0.38 -45.37
C LEU A 583 7.17 -0.36 -46.10
N GLN A 584 7.06 -0.56 -47.41
CA GLN A 584 8.13 -1.14 -48.23
C GLN A 584 9.39 -0.28 -48.19
N ASP A 585 9.23 1.04 -48.25
CA ASP A 585 10.34 1.99 -48.14
C ASP A 585 10.85 2.11 -46.69
N MET A 586 10.08 1.68 -45.68
CA MET A 586 10.49 1.81 -44.27
C MET A 586 11.65 0.88 -43.98
N PRO A 587 12.74 1.37 -43.38
CA PRO A 587 13.87 0.53 -43.09
C PRO A 587 13.53 -0.42 -41.93
N GLN A 588 14.20 -1.56 -41.95
CA GLN A 588 14.15 -2.54 -40.90
C GLN A 588 14.91 -2.03 -39.67
N GLY A 589 14.34 -2.28 -38.48
CA GLY A 589 14.95 -1.92 -37.21
C GLY A 589 14.79 -0.45 -36.81
N LEU A 590 14.90 -0.19 -35.50
CA LEU A 590 14.60 1.11 -34.89
C LEU A 590 15.61 2.21 -35.25
N HIS A 591 16.91 1.88 -35.30
CA HIS A 591 17.97 2.83 -35.62
C HIS A 591 17.80 3.43 -37.02
N SER A 592 17.64 2.57 -38.02
CA SER A 592 17.44 2.97 -39.41
C SER A 592 16.16 3.77 -39.58
N LEU A 593 15.09 3.44 -38.83
CA LEU A 593 13.85 4.20 -38.82
C LEU A 593 14.06 5.62 -38.30
N TYR A 594 14.79 5.80 -37.19
CA TYR A 594 15.13 7.14 -36.71
C TYR A 594 15.97 7.93 -37.72
N GLN A 595 16.94 7.30 -38.37
CA GLN A 595 17.72 7.94 -39.43
C GLN A 595 16.82 8.43 -40.57
N ARG A 596 15.85 7.62 -41.00
CA ARG A 596 14.89 8.01 -42.03
C ARG A 596 14.02 9.18 -41.57
N LEU A 597 13.49 9.13 -40.35
CA LEU A 597 12.64 10.20 -39.79
C LEU A 597 13.41 11.52 -39.69
N LEU A 598 14.65 11.47 -39.21
CA LEU A 598 15.53 12.63 -39.12
C LEU A 598 15.83 13.21 -40.51
N ASN A 599 16.22 12.37 -41.47
CA ASN A 599 16.50 12.81 -42.84
C ASN A 599 15.26 13.43 -43.50
N ALA A 600 14.07 12.85 -43.28
CA ALA A 600 12.82 13.38 -43.80
C ALA A 600 12.45 14.73 -43.16
N ALA A 601 12.67 14.88 -41.85
CA ALA A 601 12.45 16.15 -41.14
C ALA A 601 13.39 17.25 -41.65
N LEU A 602 14.67 16.93 -41.84
CA LEU A 602 15.66 17.88 -42.37
C LEU A 602 15.39 18.25 -43.83
N ALA A 603 14.97 17.31 -44.68
CA ALA A 603 14.71 17.56 -46.09
C ALA A 603 13.43 18.39 -46.34
N GLN A 604 12.46 18.35 -45.42
CA GLN A 604 11.19 19.09 -45.53
C GLN A 604 11.24 20.46 -44.85
N SER A 605 12.23 20.69 -43.98
CA SER A 605 12.39 21.96 -43.30
C SER A 605 13.09 23.00 -44.19
N SER A 606 12.53 24.21 -44.26
CA SER A 606 13.21 25.37 -44.82
C SER A 606 14.41 25.81 -43.97
N GLU A 607 14.46 25.41 -42.71
CA GLU A 607 15.45 25.85 -41.71
C GLU A 607 16.05 24.66 -40.94
N PRO A 608 16.86 23.81 -41.59
CA PRO A 608 17.40 22.59 -40.98
C PRO A 608 18.30 22.86 -39.76
N ASN A 609 18.94 24.03 -39.71
CA ASN A 609 19.77 24.45 -38.57
C ASN A 609 18.92 24.73 -37.31
N ILE A 610 17.71 25.27 -37.48
CA ILE A 610 16.78 25.47 -36.36
C ILE A 610 16.33 24.12 -35.81
N LEU A 611 15.96 23.19 -36.69
CA LEU A 611 15.55 21.84 -36.30
C LEU A 611 16.67 21.11 -35.53
N LYS A 612 17.92 21.22 -36.01
CA LYS A 612 19.09 20.68 -35.31
C LYS A 612 19.29 21.33 -33.93
N ARG A 613 19.04 22.64 -33.79
CA ARG A 613 19.14 23.35 -32.51
C ARG A 613 18.05 22.89 -31.54
N ILE A 614 16.80 22.80 -31.99
CA ILE A 614 15.67 22.30 -31.20
C ILE A 614 16.00 20.91 -30.64
N LEU A 615 16.40 19.98 -31.51
CA LEU A 615 16.76 18.62 -31.08
C LEU A 615 17.96 18.62 -30.12
N SER A 616 18.98 19.44 -30.38
CA SER A 616 20.15 19.58 -29.48
C SER A 616 19.74 20.03 -28.10
N PHE A 617 18.89 21.04 -28.00
CA PHE A 617 18.50 21.66 -26.75
C PHE A 617 17.64 20.71 -25.91
N ILE A 618 16.69 20.02 -26.55
CA ILE A 618 15.87 19.00 -25.88
C ILE A 618 16.73 17.85 -25.35
N VAL A 619 17.76 17.43 -26.09
CA VAL A 619 18.64 16.32 -25.70
C VAL A 619 19.52 16.64 -24.49
N VAL A 620 20.06 17.86 -24.43
CA VAL A 620 20.97 18.28 -23.35
C VAL A 620 20.26 18.94 -22.17
N ALA A 621 18.99 19.31 -22.33
CA ALA A 621 18.22 19.92 -21.25
C ALA A 621 18.19 19.02 -20.01
N LEU A 622 18.39 19.63 -18.85
CA LEU A 622 18.37 18.93 -17.57
C LEU A 622 16.96 18.40 -17.24
N ARG A 623 15.92 19.08 -17.69
CA ARG A 623 14.50 18.71 -17.56
C ARG A 623 13.76 19.07 -18.86
N PRO A 624 12.55 18.57 -19.10
CA PRO A 624 11.72 19.03 -20.20
C PRO A 624 11.59 20.56 -20.22
N LEU A 625 11.76 21.11 -21.42
CA LEU A 625 11.54 22.54 -21.68
C LEU A 625 10.06 22.78 -21.98
N THR A 626 9.52 23.90 -21.52
CA THR A 626 8.22 24.37 -22.03
C THR A 626 8.35 24.87 -23.46
N VAL A 627 7.22 25.02 -24.16
CA VAL A 627 7.20 25.62 -25.51
C VAL A 627 7.81 27.03 -25.50
N GLU A 628 7.54 27.80 -24.45
CA GLU A 628 8.09 29.15 -24.27
C GLU A 628 9.60 29.15 -24.01
N GLU A 629 10.08 28.27 -23.14
CA GLU A 629 11.51 28.12 -22.87
C GLU A 629 12.27 27.71 -24.13
N LEU A 630 11.71 26.82 -24.94
CA LEU A 630 12.30 26.44 -26.23
C LEU A 630 12.29 27.61 -27.22
N SER A 631 11.15 28.29 -27.38
CA SER A 631 11.02 29.45 -28.27
C SER A 631 12.07 30.52 -27.96
N THR A 632 12.24 30.82 -26.67
CA THR A 632 13.20 31.81 -26.19
C THR A 632 14.63 31.33 -26.37
N SER A 633 14.96 30.12 -25.92
CA SER A 633 16.33 29.60 -25.95
C SER A 633 16.84 29.36 -27.37
N CYS A 634 15.97 28.95 -28.30
CA CYS A 634 16.34 28.74 -29.70
C CYS A 634 16.25 30.00 -30.56
N GLU A 635 15.78 31.13 -30.00
CA GLU A 635 15.51 32.40 -30.71
C GLU A 635 14.50 32.23 -31.86
N LEU A 636 13.41 31.51 -31.63
CA LEU A 636 12.39 31.22 -32.65
C LEU A 636 11.40 32.38 -32.80
N HIS A 637 11.15 32.78 -34.04
CA HIS A 637 10.17 33.82 -34.44
C HIS A 637 10.25 35.09 -33.58
N GLN A 638 11.46 35.63 -33.38
CA GLN A 638 11.70 36.84 -32.58
C GLN A 638 11.11 38.11 -33.20
N ASP A 639 10.77 38.05 -34.49
CA ASP A 639 10.05 39.07 -35.23
C ASP A 639 8.57 39.15 -34.86
N GLU A 640 8.00 38.08 -34.32
CA GLU A 640 6.62 38.06 -33.84
C GLU A 640 6.53 38.61 -32.40
N THR A 641 5.75 39.68 -32.24
CA THR A 641 5.57 40.37 -30.96
C THR A 641 4.46 39.75 -30.11
N ASP A 642 3.49 39.10 -30.75
CA ASP A 642 2.42 38.40 -30.05
C ASP A 642 2.91 37.02 -29.54
N LEU A 643 2.89 36.85 -28.22
CA LEU A 643 3.40 35.64 -27.58
C LEU A 643 2.61 34.41 -28.01
N GLU A 644 1.28 34.51 -28.11
CA GLU A 644 0.43 33.37 -28.45
C GLU A 644 0.74 32.85 -29.86
N THR A 645 0.85 33.76 -30.82
CA THR A 645 1.22 33.48 -32.21
C THR A 645 2.63 32.90 -32.31
N ARG A 646 3.60 33.48 -31.60
CA ARG A 646 4.98 32.96 -31.56
C ARG A 646 5.06 31.55 -31.00
N LEU A 647 4.32 31.26 -29.94
CA LEU A 647 4.25 29.92 -29.36
C LEU A 647 3.59 28.95 -30.34
N GLN A 648 2.55 29.38 -31.06
CA GLN A 648 1.90 28.56 -32.07
C GLN A 648 2.85 28.18 -33.20
N PHE A 649 3.63 29.13 -33.74
CA PHE A 649 4.65 28.82 -34.76
C PHE A 649 5.75 27.90 -34.20
N THR A 650 6.15 28.09 -32.94
CA THR A 650 7.09 27.18 -32.27
C THR A 650 6.53 25.75 -32.21
N ARG A 651 5.23 25.57 -31.95
CA ARG A 651 4.58 24.25 -31.96
C ARG A 651 4.62 23.60 -33.35
N GLU A 652 4.54 24.38 -34.43
CA GLU A 652 4.67 23.88 -35.80
C GLU A 652 6.10 23.40 -36.10
N HIS A 653 7.13 24.13 -35.65
CA HIS A 653 8.51 23.65 -35.70
C HIS A 653 8.74 22.37 -34.89
N VAL A 654 8.14 22.27 -33.71
CA VAL A 654 8.19 21.03 -32.91
C VAL A 654 7.49 19.89 -33.64
N ALA A 655 6.34 20.14 -34.27
CA ALA A 655 5.65 19.13 -35.08
C ALA A 655 6.47 18.69 -36.30
N SER A 656 7.27 19.59 -36.89
CA SER A 656 8.18 19.28 -38.01
C SER A 656 9.30 18.31 -37.63
N CYS A 657 9.63 18.19 -36.34
CA CYS A 657 10.59 17.20 -35.84
C CYS A 657 10.03 15.76 -35.85
N ARG A 658 8.80 15.57 -36.37
CA ARG A 658 8.13 14.28 -36.55
C ARG A 658 8.12 13.46 -35.25
N LEU A 659 8.12 12.13 -35.34
CA LEU A 659 7.99 11.19 -34.22
C LEU A 659 9.26 11.09 -33.32
N MET A 660 10.08 12.13 -33.27
CA MET A 660 11.26 12.18 -32.39
C MET A 660 10.94 12.88 -31.06
N ILE A 661 10.10 13.90 -31.11
CA ILE A 661 9.66 14.69 -29.96
C ILE A 661 8.14 14.84 -29.96
N LYS A 662 7.57 15.19 -28.82
CA LYS A 662 6.14 15.45 -28.66
C LYS A 662 5.91 16.53 -27.62
N ILE A 663 4.76 17.19 -27.72
CA ILE A 663 4.27 18.13 -26.71
C ILE A 663 3.30 17.39 -25.80
N GLN A 664 3.48 17.52 -24.49
CA GLN A 664 2.58 16.99 -23.46
C GLN A 664 2.54 18.00 -22.32
N ASP A 665 1.34 18.45 -21.93
CA ASP A 665 1.14 19.42 -20.84
C ASP A 665 2.03 20.68 -20.98
N ASP A 666 2.12 21.21 -22.20
CA ASP A 666 2.99 22.33 -22.64
C ASP A 666 4.51 22.10 -22.49
N GLN A 667 4.92 20.89 -22.13
CA GLN A 667 6.32 20.47 -22.11
C GLN A 667 6.69 19.68 -23.36
N ILE A 668 7.93 19.86 -23.82
CA ILE A 668 8.48 19.18 -24.98
C ILE A 668 9.33 18.01 -24.51
N LEU A 669 8.90 16.81 -24.90
CA LEU A 669 9.47 15.55 -24.48
C LEU A 669 10.05 14.80 -25.67
N LEU A 670 11.14 14.08 -25.45
CA LEU A 670 11.53 13.00 -26.36
C LEU A 670 10.39 11.97 -26.42
N LEU A 671 10.09 11.48 -27.62
CA LEU A 671 9.06 10.45 -27.78
C LEU A 671 9.44 9.18 -26.99
N HIS A 672 10.73 8.83 -27.02
CA HIS A 672 11.30 7.72 -26.29
C HIS A 672 12.79 7.97 -26.03
N GLN A 673 13.34 7.45 -24.93
CA GLN A 673 14.75 7.67 -24.56
C GLN A 673 15.74 7.18 -25.63
N SER A 674 15.38 6.15 -26.40
CA SER A 674 16.21 5.70 -27.55
C SER A 674 16.42 6.72 -28.66
N VAL A 675 15.59 7.78 -28.71
CA VAL A 675 15.83 8.91 -29.61
C VAL A 675 17.07 9.69 -29.17
N LYS A 676 17.27 9.87 -27.86
CA LYS A 676 18.46 10.53 -27.33
C LYS A 676 19.72 9.77 -27.72
N ASP A 677 19.74 8.45 -27.46
CA ASP A 677 20.89 7.60 -27.77
C ASP A 677 21.24 7.59 -29.25
N PHE A 678 20.22 7.62 -30.11
CA PHE A 678 20.39 7.75 -31.55
C PHE A 678 21.08 9.08 -31.92
N LEU A 679 20.67 10.19 -31.31
CA LEU A 679 21.18 11.52 -31.63
C LEU A 679 22.57 11.80 -31.08
N THR A 680 22.93 11.20 -29.94
CA THR A 680 24.19 11.44 -29.22
C THR A 680 25.25 10.36 -29.43
N ARG A 681 25.03 9.41 -30.34
CA ARG A 681 25.93 8.28 -30.57
C ARG A 681 27.35 8.76 -30.92
N THR A 682 28.36 8.19 -30.27
CA THR A 682 29.77 8.53 -30.47
C THR A 682 30.32 7.96 -31.80
N GLY A 683 31.17 8.73 -32.50
CA GLY A 683 31.83 8.34 -33.76
C GLY A 683 31.48 9.24 -34.97
N SER A 684 31.91 8.84 -36.18
CA SER A 684 31.78 9.61 -37.43
C SER A 684 30.34 9.84 -37.94
N GLY A 685 29.32 9.49 -37.15
CA GLY A 685 27.89 9.68 -37.42
C GLY A 685 27.12 10.38 -36.30
N CYS A 686 27.81 11.04 -35.36
CA CYS A 686 27.19 11.80 -34.28
C CYS A 686 26.39 12.99 -34.83
N PHE A 687 25.07 13.02 -34.61
CA PHE A 687 24.24 14.15 -35.03
C PHE A 687 24.38 15.34 -34.07
N ILE A 688 24.49 15.05 -32.76
CA ILE A 688 24.54 16.04 -31.68
C ILE A 688 25.73 15.78 -30.78
N ASN A 689 26.71 16.67 -30.82
CA ASN A 689 27.75 16.74 -29.81
C ASN A 689 27.16 17.39 -28.54
N THR A 690 27.08 16.63 -27.45
CA THR A 690 26.49 17.09 -26.19
C THR A 690 27.27 18.24 -25.56
N LEU A 691 28.60 18.30 -25.74
CA LEU A 691 29.42 19.40 -25.24
C LEU A 691 29.09 20.71 -25.96
N ASP A 692 29.06 20.67 -27.29
CA ASP A 692 28.77 21.84 -28.13
C ASP A 692 27.33 22.33 -27.90
N ALA A 693 26.37 21.40 -27.79
CA ALA A 693 24.98 21.73 -27.51
C ALA A 693 24.79 22.35 -26.12
N ASN A 694 25.47 21.84 -25.08
CA ASN A 694 25.48 22.46 -23.75
C ASN A 694 26.09 23.87 -23.79
N ALA A 695 27.18 24.06 -24.52
CA ALA A 695 27.83 25.36 -24.67
C ALA A 695 26.92 26.37 -25.41
N ASP A 696 26.31 25.98 -26.53
CA ASP A 696 25.35 26.82 -27.28
C ASP A 696 24.15 27.21 -26.40
N MET A 697 23.57 26.23 -25.71
CA MET A 697 22.47 26.48 -24.78
C MET A 697 22.88 27.48 -23.67
N ALA A 698 24.03 27.27 -23.03
CA ALA A 698 24.54 28.16 -21.99
C ALA A 698 24.82 29.58 -22.50
N CYS A 699 25.42 29.72 -23.68
CA CYS A 699 25.68 31.01 -24.30
C CYS A 699 24.39 31.80 -24.57
N ARG A 700 23.36 31.15 -25.12
CA ARG A 700 22.08 31.80 -25.42
C ARG A 700 21.33 32.21 -24.16
N PHE A 701 21.32 31.38 -23.13
CA PHE A 701 20.76 31.77 -21.84
C PHE A 701 21.51 32.96 -21.24
N GLY A 702 22.84 32.99 -21.34
CA GLY A 702 23.64 34.14 -20.90
C GLY A 702 23.29 35.43 -21.65
N LEU A 703 23.10 35.36 -22.97
CA LEU A 703 22.68 36.50 -23.80
C LEU A 703 21.27 36.97 -23.43
N TYR A 704 20.32 36.06 -23.26
CA TYR A 704 18.96 36.39 -22.84
C TYR A 704 18.93 37.09 -21.48
N MET A 705 19.67 36.58 -20.49
CA MET A 705 19.79 37.18 -19.16
C MET A 705 20.44 38.57 -19.22
N HIS A 706 21.43 38.76 -20.09
CA HIS A 706 22.05 40.08 -20.29
C HIS A 706 21.11 41.08 -20.95
N GLU A 707 20.36 40.66 -21.97
CA GLU A 707 19.39 41.51 -22.66
C GLU A 707 18.20 41.89 -21.77
N THR A 708 17.68 40.93 -21.01
CA THR A 708 16.61 41.20 -20.03
C THR A 708 17.10 42.16 -18.94
N HIS A 709 18.32 41.99 -18.42
CA HIS A 709 18.94 42.94 -17.50
C HIS A 709 19.10 44.34 -18.11
N LYS A 710 19.50 44.43 -19.39
CA LYS A 710 19.56 45.71 -20.12
C LYS A 710 18.17 46.34 -20.31
N ARG A 711 17.14 45.55 -20.64
CA ARG A 711 15.76 46.05 -20.78
C ARG A 711 15.21 46.54 -19.45
N ASN A 712 15.41 45.79 -18.37
CA ASN A 712 14.98 46.17 -17.03
C ASN A 712 15.68 47.45 -16.55
N SER A 713 17.00 47.56 -16.71
CA SER A 713 17.73 48.79 -16.38
C SER A 713 17.35 49.98 -17.28
N LYS A 714 16.95 49.73 -18.53
CA LYS A 714 16.42 50.78 -19.44
C LYS A 714 14.99 51.20 -19.05
N CYS A 715 14.14 50.29 -18.57
CA CYS A 715 12.84 50.60 -18.00
C CYS A 715 12.96 51.38 -16.68
N GLU A 716 13.89 51.00 -15.80
CA GLU A 716 14.16 51.74 -14.55
C GLU A 716 14.71 53.15 -14.82
N SER A 717 15.59 53.31 -15.81
CA SER A 717 16.07 54.63 -16.23
C SER A 717 14.99 55.46 -16.94
N GLN A 718 14.08 54.83 -17.70
CA GLN A 718 12.92 55.52 -18.26
C GLN A 718 11.88 55.90 -17.21
N MET A 719 11.60 55.05 -16.21
CA MET A 719 10.72 55.36 -15.09
C MET A 719 11.28 56.49 -14.21
N SER A 720 12.59 56.49 -13.94
CA SER A 720 13.26 57.57 -13.20
C SER A 720 13.31 58.89 -14.00
N ASN A 721 13.44 58.82 -15.33
CA ASN A 721 13.32 60.00 -16.20
C ASN A 721 11.87 60.51 -16.31
N PHE A 722 10.87 59.62 -16.33
CA PHE A 722 9.45 59.99 -16.29
C PHE A 722 9.13 60.72 -14.98
N SER A 723 9.63 60.19 -13.86
CA SER A 723 9.53 60.79 -12.53
C SER A 723 10.18 62.18 -12.46
N ARG A 724 11.33 62.38 -13.13
CA ARG A 724 12.01 63.69 -13.21
C ARG A 724 11.34 64.68 -14.14
N SER A 725 10.75 64.24 -15.26
CA SER A 725 9.99 65.11 -16.18
C SER A 725 8.65 65.56 -15.62
N SER A 726 8.07 64.81 -14.68
CA SER A 726 6.80 65.13 -14.00
C SER A 726 6.97 66.18 -12.88
N LEU A 727 8.20 66.51 -12.48
CA LEU A 727 8.53 67.45 -11.39
C LEU A 727 9.04 68.81 -11.90
N GLY A 728 8.94 69.07 -13.20
CA GLY A 728 9.48 70.27 -13.84
C GLY A 728 8.42 71.12 -14.55
N VAL A 729 7.29 71.44 -13.91
CA VAL A 729 6.42 72.57 -14.33
C VAL A 729 5.94 73.33 -13.09
N GLU A 730 6.49 74.55 -13.00
CA GLU A 730 6.11 75.76 -12.26
C GLU A 730 4.85 75.75 -11.37
N THR A 731 5.03 76.07 -10.09
CA THR A 731 4.12 77.00 -9.38
C THR A 731 4.92 77.89 -8.44
N GLY A 732 5.07 79.16 -8.82
CA GLY A 732 5.37 80.23 -7.89
C GLY A 732 4.10 80.77 -7.25
N GLY A 733 4.20 81.23 -6.00
CA GLY A 733 3.33 82.27 -5.44
C GLY A 733 2.33 81.85 -4.36
N TYR A 734 2.47 82.50 -3.21
CA TYR A 734 1.52 82.65 -2.07
C TYR A 734 1.28 81.39 -1.21
N GLY A 735 1.46 81.36 0.12
CA GLY A 735 1.57 82.39 1.16
C GLY A 735 0.59 82.05 2.29
N GLY A 736 1.06 81.84 3.53
CA GLY A 736 0.22 82.01 4.74
C GLY A 736 0.14 80.86 5.77
N SER A 737 0.79 81.11 6.91
CA SER A 737 0.37 80.84 8.31
C SER A 737 0.23 79.42 8.89
N SER A 738 1.29 78.99 9.58
CA SER A 738 1.38 78.67 11.03
C SER A 738 0.18 78.13 11.82
N GLN A 739 0.35 76.95 12.46
CA GLN A 739 0.24 76.76 13.94
C GLN A 739 0.75 75.37 14.42
N GLN A 740 1.06 75.31 15.71
CA GLN A 740 2.02 74.45 16.43
C GLN A 740 1.47 73.07 16.92
N LEU A 741 2.38 72.06 16.96
CA LEU A 741 2.77 71.05 17.99
C LEU A 741 1.95 70.89 19.31
N PRO A 742 2.14 69.84 20.18
CA PRO A 742 3.04 68.65 20.13
C PRO A 742 2.44 67.30 20.63
N THR A 743 2.96 66.14 20.20
CA THR A 743 3.80 65.18 20.96
C THR A 743 4.22 64.03 20.06
#